data_AF-A0AA90QBB0-F1
#
_entry.id   AF-A0AA90QBB0-F1
#
_cell.length_a   1.000
_cell.length_b   1.000
_cell.length_c   1.000
_cell.angle_alpha   90.00
_cell.angle_beta   90.00
_cell.angle_gamma   90.00
#
_symmetry.space_group_name_H-M   'P 1'
#
loop_
_entity.id
_entity.type
_entity.pdbx_description
1 polymer ?
#
loop_
_entity_poly.entity_id
_entity_poly.type
_entity_poly.pdbx_seq_one_letter_code
_entity_poly.pdbx_strand_id
1 'polypeptide(L)'
;MATASAYTKVAQELYISYFGRPADSAGLQSMTAALAAAGAPTTTSDLDAAYSSNPSVRALLDSFGKSAESTVLYGSAAAGFVTAHFVTEVFHYLFGRAPAESGLAFWTNAIDTGSLTLAAAAHSILTGAIVANGADAALIAKKVAVATNFTNALDTAAEVGAYHGAVAAQIGRDVLAGVSATTDPGAYQAGVVGTLAQMSKAITLTTGADSVAGVSGPNLFVANIAGNSNTLQSGDRITAGDGVDTLRANVGVFQASALTPETQGVENIVVRADGSISTTAPIEINGALMKGVTRWESNHSRGDLVIDRAGIASSQLPENVTVAMVGTDAGNVDFGVYFDTAALRALNPTVGGNSLRLQLMDTRSADTDGAPLKGNPYDGFVFSFNGKPTQVRSPAIDNAQTYPELLAAIRAQLAVTPGLEKLVATLGGKFETYDSQSGHLLSGTEIVITNPGTGTMTTDNTSGWLSPVIPNDAYMHKALPIGPAAAGRALITSTVVLDGVGRGGTGGDLVIGAKATATLAQPGVEAFNITVENSSRLQTINSTYNKLESVNLVNGVVKGDVAVRGSTAGIDQPLPGLVSERTGSQHGDTYGFHDVRQVNAGAMKGKVDIEAVVGDLAVAKYIGQPGSQTGALTESVDFIYLGGNNDDNLMLDITSNMAAKHGTRAAGVTDFRFKMAGGFGDDQVTLRILPSVQGNDAWMVNQDLNHNITLSGGEGNDTIRKPGAGDAVLDGGNGNDTIYAENTGLQGVTLSTEAKPTATSTTYLGAQWVFNTADQIGLLAPARNLGALKSDTLDTYKLVGTKVGVTFQGINSTVTLGTQLTMTMPTDKDINEAIKHAINDDAVLSQLIHVNDGPGSALIVRSLIDGVMSPADLNISLQTLDPSSLTEAQVSAWSAAYGLTGGAVSTDGLLNVIHTSLAAFNANGDYTSAMAVDHGAVHSITGANSTAASDNLILPGMGNDVVVLGTAAGATKAVSSNDTVVFDKNFGNDTIVRFNAAGAGIDHLDFTALGGRTLTADLATDKSITIVAAGTTNDTLAKISALFNGHNAETMTHVVAVVDGTTNAALIYSIEDVAGADNGKATLEGRIDLATVNWHSALTQANFVDAKGVGFNQAEGAAGIAPTPVQLVGMTLPDDGALPVAGGLTGA
;
A
#
# COMPACT_ATOMS: atom_id res chain seq x y z
N MET A 1 10.80 -50.72 -20.14
CA MET A 1 9.59 -49.91 -19.88
C MET A 1 9.49 -49.69 -18.39
N ALA A 2 9.18 -48.47 -17.96
CA ALA A 2 8.99 -48.18 -16.54
C ALA A 2 7.76 -48.94 -16.00
N THR A 3 7.79 -49.32 -14.72
CA THR A 3 6.63 -49.95 -14.05
C THR A 3 5.53 -48.92 -13.84
N ALA A 4 4.25 -49.34 -13.75
CA ALA A 4 3.13 -48.42 -13.56
C ALA A 4 3.32 -47.45 -12.37
N SER A 5 3.92 -47.91 -11.27
CA SER A 5 4.25 -47.08 -10.09
C SER A 5 5.18 -45.90 -10.38
N ALA A 6 6.01 -45.95 -11.44
CA ALA A 6 6.89 -44.85 -11.83
C ALA A 6 6.12 -43.65 -12.40
N TYR A 7 4.86 -43.83 -12.79
CA TYR A 7 4.02 -42.80 -13.39
C TYR A 7 3.14 -42.05 -12.38
N THR A 8 3.14 -42.42 -11.09
CA THR A 8 2.23 -41.84 -10.07
C THR A 8 2.32 -40.32 -10.01
N LYS A 9 3.54 -39.76 -9.99
CA LYS A 9 3.75 -38.30 -9.95
C LYS A 9 3.12 -37.61 -11.16
N VAL A 10 3.46 -38.07 -12.37
CA VAL A 10 2.92 -37.50 -13.62
C VAL A 10 1.41 -37.68 -13.69
N ALA A 11 0.87 -38.82 -13.27
CA ALA A 11 -0.56 -39.03 -13.24
C ALA A 11 -1.27 -38.02 -12.32
N GLN A 12 -0.75 -37.74 -11.13
CA GLN A 12 -1.31 -36.70 -10.25
C GLN A 12 -1.17 -35.29 -10.87
N GLU A 13 -0.05 -34.97 -11.50
CA GLU A 13 0.13 -33.70 -12.23
C GLU A 13 -0.91 -33.54 -13.35
N LEU A 14 -1.18 -34.61 -14.11
CA LEU A 14 -2.21 -34.61 -15.14
C LEU A 14 -3.60 -34.44 -14.52
N TYR A 15 -3.90 -35.13 -13.41
CA TYR A 15 -5.17 -34.98 -12.70
C TYR A 15 -5.41 -33.54 -12.22
N ILE A 16 -4.37 -32.91 -11.68
CA ILE A 16 -4.40 -31.50 -11.26
C ILE A 16 -4.63 -30.59 -12.48
N SER A 17 -3.92 -30.82 -13.60
CA SER A 17 -4.06 -29.98 -14.80
C SER A 17 -5.37 -30.13 -15.56
N TYR A 18 -5.96 -31.33 -15.62
CA TYR A 18 -7.18 -31.57 -16.43
C TYR A 18 -8.47 -31.53 -15.63
N PHE A 19 -8.39 -31.79 -14.32
CA PHE A 19 -9.56 -31.98 -13.45
C PHE A 19 -9.51 -31.13 -12.17
N GLY A 20 -8.38 -30.48 -11.89
CA GLY A 20 -8.19 -29.63 -10.71
C GLY A 20 -8.18 -30.37 -9.37
N ARG A 21 -8.17 -31.72 -9.37
CA ARG A 21 -8.43 -32.55 -8.17
C ARG A 21 -7.46 -33.72 -8.03
N PRO A 22 -7.36 -34.36 -6.86
CA PRO A 22 -6.62 -35.60 -6.67
C PRO A 22 -7.23 -36.75 -7.47
N ALA A 23 -6.39 -37.69 -7.91
CA ALA A 23 -6.85 -38.91 -8.55
C ALA A 23 -7.64 -39.80 -7.57
N ASP A 24 -8.67 -40.48 -8.06
CA ASP A 24 -9.29 -41.58 -7.32
C ASP A 24 -8.43 -42.85 -7.44
N SER A 25 -8.60 -43.81 -6.53
CA SER A 25 -7.72 -44.99 -6.46
C SER A 25 -7.74 -45.84 -7.73
N ALA A 26 -8.89 -45.94 -8.41
CA ALA A 26 -9.02 -46.70 -9.65
C ALA A 26 -8.51 -45.90 -10.87
N GLY A 27 -8.80 -44.62 -10.90
CA GLY A 27 -8.36 -43.66 -11.92
C GLY A 27 -6.85 -43.50 -11.96
N LEU A 28 -6.19 -43.42 -10.80
CA LEU A 28 -4.72 -43.39 -10.71
C LEU A 28 -4.11 -44.67 -11.29
N GLN A 29 -4.66 -45.85 -10.94
CA GLN A 29 -4.18 -47.13 -11.49
C GLN A 29 -4.40 -47.22 -13.01
N SER A 30 -5.57 -46.79 -13.48
CA SER A 30 -5.91 -46.78 -14.91
C SER A 30 -4.98 -45.85 -15.69
N MET A 31 -4.76 -44.63 -15.19
CA MET A 31 -3.92 -43.64 -15.85
C MET A 31 -2.46 -44.06 -15.89
N THR A 32 -1.91 -44.55 -14.78
CA THR A 32 -0.53 -45.06 -14.74
C THR A 32 -0.33 -46.28 -15.65
N ALA A 33 -1.31 -47.18 -15.74
CA ALA A 33 -1.29 -48.29 -16.69
C ALA A 33 -1.38 -47.83 -18.15
N ALA A 34 -2.22 -46.84 -18.44
CA ALA A 34 -2.37 -46.26 -19.78
C ALA A 34 -1.08 -45.53 -20.23
N LEU A 35 -0.45 -44.76 -19.34
CA LEU A 35 0.84 -44.11 -19.58
C LEU A 35 1.94 -45.16 -19.86
N ALA A 36 2.00 -46.23 -19.07
CA ALA A 36 2.95 -47.32 -19.29
C ALA A 36 2.70 -48.05 -20.64
N ALA A 37 1.43 -48.31 -20.98
CA ALA A 37 1.05 -48.96 -22.24
C ALA A 37 1.34 -48.08 -23.47
N ALA A 38 1.23 -46.76 -23.34
CA ALA A 38 1.58 -45.80 -24.39
C ALA A 38 3.10 -45.60 -24.54
N GLY A 39 3.92 -46.20 -23.67
CA GLY A 39 5.36 -45.94 -23.61
C GLY A 39 5.67 -44.47 -23.30
N ALA A 40 4.82 -43.82 -22.49
CA ALA A 40 4.95 -42.41 -22.17
C ALA A 40 6.20 -42.14 -21.31
N PRO A 41 6.77 -40.93 -21.37
CA PRO A 41 7.79 -40.49 -20.40
C PRO A 41 7.24 -40.32 -18.98
N THR A 42 8.12 -40.37 -17.98
CA THR A 42 7.78 -40.24 -16.55
C THR A 42 7.99 -38.82 -16.00
N THR A 43 8.16 -37.83 -16.87
CA THR A 43 8.20 -36.39 -16.52
C THR A 43 7.23 -35.63 -17.43
N THR A 44 6.65 -34.54 -16.93
CA THR A 44 5.73 -33.70 -17.72
C THR A 44 6.43 -32.98 -18.87
N SER A 45 7.68 -32.54 -18.69
CA SER A 45 8.49 -31.92 -19.77
C SER A 45 8.72 -32.86 -20.94
N ASP A 46 9.08 -34.12 -20.67
CA ASP A 46 9.26 -35.11 -21.74
C ASP A 46 7.91 -35.52 -22.34
N LEU A 47 6.84 -35.52 -21.55
CA LEU A 47 5.49 -35.83 -22.01
C LEU A 47 4.95 -34.75 -22.97
N ASP A 48 5.18 -33.48 -22.66
CA ASP A 48 4.85 -32.33 -23.51
C ASP A 48 5.61 -32.40 -24.84
N ALA A 49 6.91 -32.74 -24.81
CA ALA A 49 7.68 -33.01 -26.03
C ALA A 49 7.15 -34.22 -26.83
N ALA A 50 6.77 -35.29 -26.13
CA ALA A 50 6.22 -36.51 -26.73
C ALA A 50 4.82 -36.31 -27.34
N TYR A 51 4.04 -35.31 -26.91
CA TYR A 51 2.72 -35.01 -27.46
C TYR A 51 2.78 -34.78 -28.97
N SER A 52 3.82 -34.10 -29.45
CA SER A 52 4.01 -33.84 -30.88
C SER A 52 4.44 -35.08 -31.69
N SER A 53 5.16 -36.03 -31.08
CA SER A 53 5.91 -37.07 -31.78
C SER A 53 5.42 -38.51 -31.54
N ASN A 54 4.65 -38.75 -30.48
CA ASN A 54 4.09 -40.06 -30.13
C ASN A 54 2.55 -40.05 -30.23
N PRO A 55 1.94 -40.69 -31.26
CA PRO A 55 0.50 -40.70 -31.46
C PRO A 55 -0.29 -41.32 -30.30
N SER A 56 0.27 -42.30 -29.59
CA SER A 56 -0.39 -42.95 -28.44
C SER A 56 -0.44 -42.02 -27.23
N VAL A 57 0.66 -41.30 -26.95
CA VAL A 57 0.69 -40.26 -25.91
C VAL A 57 -0.27 -39.13 -26.24
N ARG A 58 -0.26 -38.66 -27.50
CA ARG A 58 -1.19 -37.61 -27.96
C ARG A 58 -2.64 -38.03 -27.78
N ALA A 59 -3.01 -39.22 -28.24
CA ALA A 59 -4.38 -39.73 -28.13
C ALA A 59 -4.81 -39.87 -26.67
N LEU A 60 -3.90 -40.29 -25.78
CA LEU A 60 -4.18 -40.39 -24.35
C LEU A 60 -4.43 -39.02 -23.71
N LEU A 61 -3.54 -38.05 -23.92
CA LEU A 61 -3.70 -36.70 -23.36
C LEU A 61 -4.92 -35.97 -23.93
N ASP A 62 -5.17 -36.11 -25.24
CA ASP A 62 -6.39 -35.62 -25.88
C ASP A 62 -7.65 -36.18 -25.23
N SER A 63 -7.64 -37.47 -24.85
CA SER A 63 -8.80 -38.09 -24.21
C SER A 63 -9.13 -37.47 -22.84
N PHE A 64 -8.13 -36.98 -22.10
CA PHE A 64 -8.34 -36.30 -20.83
C PHE A 64 -8.91 -34.91 -21.02
N GLY A 65 -8.31 -34.10 -21.90
CA GLY A 65 -8.81 -32.75 -22.21
C GLY A 65 -10.17 -32.73 -22.90
N LYS A 66 -10.55 -33.80 -23.61
CA LYS A 66 -11.87 -33.97 -24.26
C LYS A 66 -12.89 -34.69 -23.39
N SER A 67 -12.52 -35.08 -22.17
CA SER A 67 -13.45 -35.75 -21.26
C SER A 67 -14.59 -34.80 -20.86
N ALA A 68 -15.74 -35.39 -20.50
CA ALA A 68 -16.88 -34.60 -20.03
C ALA A 68 -16.53 -33.76 -18.79
N GLU A 69 -15.70 -34.28 -17.88
CA GLU A 69 -15.29 -33.53 -16.69
C GLU A 69 -14.43 -32.31 -17.06
N SER A 70 -13.39 -32.49 -17.87
CA SER A 70 -12.48 -31.38 -18.25
C SER A 70 -13.19 -30.31 -19.08
N THR A 71 -14.05 -30.73 -20.01
CA THR A 71 -14.78 -29.80 -20.87
C THR A 71 -15.86 -28.99 -20.14
N VAL A 72 -16.45 -29.55 -19.07
CA VAL A 72 -17.34 -28.82 -18.16
C VAL A 72 -16.54 -27.91 -17.23
N LEU A 73 -15.43 -28.40 -16.67
CA LEU A 73 -14.59 -27.66 -15.73
C LEU A 73 -14.09 -26.35 -16.33
N TYR A 74 -13.53 -26.40 -17.54
CA TYR A 74 -12.96 -25.23 -18.21
C TYR A 74 -13.94 -24.52 -19.17
N GLY A 75 -15.21 -24.94 -19.17
CA GLY A 75 -16.26 -24.33 -19.99
C GLY A 75 -16.11 -24.53 -21.50
N SER A 76 -15.25 -25.44 -21.97
CA SER A 76 -15.03 -25.67 -23.41
C SER A 76 -16.20 -26.35 -24.13
N ALA A 77 -17.15 -26.89 -23.37
CA ALA A 77 -18.44 -27.38 -23.90
C ALA A 77 -19.56 -26.31 -23.91
N ALA A 78 -19.33 -25.12 -23.35
CA ALA A 78 -20.37 -24.09 -23.22
C ALA A 78 -20.65 -23.34 -24.53
N ALA A 79 -21.91 -22.92 -24.73
CA ALA A 79 -22.26 -22.02 -25.82
C ALA A 79 -21.59 -20.65 -25.61
N GLY A 80 -20.90 -20.14 -26.63
CA GLY A 80 -20.16 -18.87 -26.52
C GLY A 80 -18.78 -19.00 -25.86
N PHE A 81 -18.15 -20.18 -25.94
CA PHE A 81 -16.79 -20.42 -25.48
C PHE A 81 -15.80 -19.31 -25.84
N VAL A 82 -15.02 -18.85 -24.85
CA VAL A 82 -13.96 -17.86 -25.00
C VAL A 82 -12.65 -18.47 -24.52
N THR A 83 -11.61 -18.48 -25.37
CA THR A 83 -10.30 -19.04 -25.06
C THR A 83 -9.65 -18.38 -23.83
N ALA A 84 -9.83 -17.07 -23.66
CA ALA A 84 -9.33 -16.36 -22.48
C ALA A 84 -9.91 -16.91 -21.16
N HIS A 85 -11.21 -17.21 -21.13
CA HIS A 85 -11.85 -17.83 -19.96
C HIS A 85 -11.25 -19.21 -19.66
N PHE A 86 -11.03 -20.04 -20.69
CA PHE A 86 -10.37 -21.34 -20.54
C PHE A 86 -8.99 -21.22 -19.87
N VAL A 87 -8.14 -20.33 -20.39
CA VAL A 87 -6.78 -20.13 -19.85
C VAL A 87 -6.84 -19.63 -18.40
N THR A 88 -7.70 -18.67 -18.12
CA THR A 88 -7.89 -18.13 -16.77
C THR A 88 -8.31 -19.22 -15.77
N GLU A 89 -9.27 -20.08 -16.13
CA GLU A 89 -9.69 -21.18 -15.26
C GLU A 89 -8.58 -22.22 -15.04
N VAL A 90 -7.77 -22.55 -16.05
CA VAL A 90 -6.58 -23.41 -15.88
C VAL A 90 -5.62 -22.79 -14.86
N PHE A 91 -5.35 -21.50 -14.97
CA PHE A 91 -4.51 -20.76 -14.04
C PHE A 91 -5.07 -20.76 -12.60
N HIS A 92 -6.39 -20.66 -12.42
CA HIS A 92 -7.01 -20.77 -11.11
C HIS A 92 -6.81 -22.14 -10.47
N TYR A 93 -7.10 -23.22 -11.18
CA TYR A 93 -6.95 -24.56 -10.61
C TYR A 93 -5.48 -24.94 -10.35
N LEU A 94 -4.56 -24.47 -11.19
CA LEU A 94 -3.13 -24.72 -11.02
C LEU A 94 -2.50 -23.81 -9.96
N PHE A 95 -2.76 -22.51 -10.02
CA PHE A 95 -1.97 -21.49 -9.32
C PHE A 95 -2.77 -20.63 -8.33
N GLY A 96 -4.10 -20.79 -8.27
CA GLY A 96 -4.96 -19.99 -7.37
C GLY A 96 -5.10 -18.52 -7.77
N ARG A 97 -4.64 -18.14 -8.96
CA ARG A 97 -4.61 -16.75 -9.46
C ARG A 97 -4.90 -16.70 -10.95
N ALA A 98 -5.31 -15.54 -11.45
CA ALA A 98 -5.44 -15.29 -12.89
C ALA A 98 -4.04 -15.14 -13.55
N PRO A 99 -3.91 -15.39 -14.87
CA PRO A 99 -2.68 -15.07 -15.59
C PRO A 99 -2.47 -13.55 -15.68
N ALA A 100 -1.20 -13.12 -15.69
CA ALA A 100 -0.88 -11.74 -16.06
C ALA A 100 -1.34 -11.45 -17.50
N GLU A 101 -1.64 -10.20 -17.83
CA GLU A 101 -2.19 -9.81 -19.14
C GLU A 101 -1.34 -10.32 -20.33
N SER A 102 -0.02 -10.16 -20.25
CA SER A 102 0.92 -10.67 -21.25
C SER A 102 0.92 -12.20 -21.36
N GLY A 103 0.80 -12.90 -20.22
CA GLY A 103 0.69 -14.36 -20.17
C GLY A 103 -0.63 -14.85 -20.75
N LEU A 104 -1.74 -14.19 -20.42
CA LEU A 104 -3.05 -14.49 -20.97
C LEU A 104 -3.02 -14.34 -22.49
N ALA A 105 -2.50 -13.22 -23.00
CA ALA A 105 -2.34 -12.98 -24.43
C ALA A 105 -1.46 -14.03 -25.11
N PHE A 106 -0.36 -14.45 -24.48
CA PHE A 106 0.52 -15.50 -25.02
C PHE A 106 -0.23 -16.83 -25.20
N TRP A 107 -0.90 -17.31 -24.15
CA TRP A 107 -1.58 -18.62 -24.17
C TRP A 107 -2.82 -18.63 -25.07
N THR A 108 -3.61 -17.57 -25.05
CA THR A 108 -4.80 -17.47 -25.92
C THR A 108 -4.40 -17.47 -27.38
N ASN A 109 -3.37 -16.69 -27.75
CA ASN A 109 -2.91 -16.59 -29.13
C ASN A 109 -2.30 -17.93 -29.61
N ALA A 110 -1.59 -18.67 -28.74
CA ALA A 110 -1.10 -20.00 -29.07
C ALA A 110 -2.23 -21.00 -29.38
N ILE A 111 -3.36 -20.91 -28.66
CA ILE A 111 -4.53 -21.77 -28.87
C ILE A 111 -5.32 -21.33 -30.12
N ASP A 112 -5.62 -20.04 -30.23
CA ASP A 112 -6.46 -19.49 -31.31
C ASP A 112 -5.79 -19.61 -32.69
N THR A 113 -4.45 -19.58 -32.73
CA THR A 113 -3.67 -19.84 -33.97
C THR A 113 -3.52 -21.33 -34.30
N GLY A 114 -3.98 -22.23 -33.42
CA GLY A 114 -3.85 -23.68 -33.58
C GLY A 114 -2.46 -24.24 -33.30
N SER A 115 -1.54 -23.42 -32.78
CA SER A 115 -0.19 -23.84 -32.37
C SER A 115 -0.23 -24.78 -31.16
N LEU A 116 -1.26 -24.65 -30.32
CA LEU A 116 -1.53 -25.47 -29.15
C LEU A 116 -3.00 -25.90 -29.15
N THR A 117 -3.30 -27.18 -28.90
CA THR A 117 -4.70 -27.62 -28.75
C THR A 117 -5.20 -27.29 -27.34
N LEU A 118 -6.51 -27.16 -27.14
CA LEU A 118 -7.09 -27.00 -25.79
C LEU A 118 -6.68 -28.13 -24.85
N ALA A 119 -6.63 -29.37 -25.36
CA ALA A 119 -6.19 -30.52 -24.58
C ALA A 119 -4.70 -30.43 -24.23
N ALA A 120 -3.85 -29.89 -25.10
CA ALA A 120 -2.45 -29.70 -24.78
C ALA A 120 -2.23 -28.57 -23.77
N ALA A 121 -2.98 -27.48 -23.90
CA ALA A 121 -2.77 -26.26 -23.13
C ALA A 121 -2.74 -26.47 -21.61
N ALA A 122 -3.66 -27.25 -21.05
CA ALA A 122 -3.75 -27.47 -19.62
C ALA A 122 -2.45 -28.08 -19.02
N HIS A 123 -1.89 -29.11 -19.66
CA HIS A 123 -0.64 -29.72 -19.18
C HIS A 123 0.60 -28.92 -19.58
N SER A 124 0.58 -28.22 -20.72
CA SER A 124 1.69 -27.36 -21.14
C SER A 124 1.86 -26.16 -20.20
N ILE A 125 0.77 -25.56 -19.69
CA ILE A 125 0.81 -24.48 -18.70
C ILE A 125 1.44 -24.99 -17.39
N LEU A 126 0.99 -26.15 -16.88
CA LEU A 126 1.60 -26.80 -15.71
C LEU A 126 3.09 -27.08 -15.94
N THR A 127 3.45 -27.60 -17.11
CA THR A 127 4.84 -27.94 -17.46
C THR A 127 5.72 -26.70 -17.55
N GLY A 128 5.21 -25.61 -18.14
CA GLY A 128 5.91 -24.33 -18.20
C GLY A 128 6.26 -23.80 -16.81
N ALA A 129 5.32 -23.88 -15.86
CA ALA A 129 5.57 -23.51 -14.48
C ALA A 129 6.65 -24.38 -13.81
N ILE A 130 6.58 -25.70 -13.98
CA ILE A 130 7.59 -26.64 -13.44
C ILE A 130 8.99 -26.33 -14.00
N VAL A 131 9.09 -26.09 -15.32
CA VAL A 131 10.36 -25.79 -15.99
C VAL A 131 10.94 -24.45 -15.55
N ALA A 132 10.09 -23.44 -15.34
CA ALA A 132 10.49 -22.13 -14.82
C ALA A 132 11.06 -22.19 -13.39
N ASN A 133 10.73 -23.25 -12.63
CA ASN A 133 11.27 -23.54 -11.29
C ASN A 133 11.12 -22.38 -10.28
N GLY A 134 9.98 -21.69 -10.33
CA GLY A 134 9.61 -20.60 -9.42
C GLY A 134 8.58 -20.99 -8.37
N ALA A 135 7.88 -19.99 -7.82
CA ALA A 135 6.85 -20.17 -6.80
C ALA A 135 5.70 -21.10 -7.26
N ASP A 136 5.28 -21.01 -8.52
CA ASP A 136 4.24 -21.88 -9.09
C ASP A 136 4.68 -23.35 -9.12
N ALA A 137 5.97 -23.63 -9.38
CA ALA A 137 6.51 -24.99 -9.34
C ALA A 137 6.47 -25.55 -7.90
N ALA A 138 6.81 -24.73 -6.92
CA ALA A 138 6.72 -25.10 -5.50
C ALA A 138 5.26 -25.39 -5.09
N LEU A 139 4.31 -24.56 -5.51
CA LEU A 139 2.88 -24.78 -5.30
C LEU A 139 2.38 -26.09 -5.93
N ILE A 140 2.72 -26.35 -7.20
CA ILE A 140 2.35 -27.61 -7.87
C ILE A 140 2.92 -28.80 -7.10
N ALA A 141 4.17 -28.74 -6.64
CA ALA A 141 4.78 -29.82 -5.86
C ALA A 141 4.00 -30.10 -4.56
N LYS A 142 3.52 -29.06 -3.87
CA LYS A 142 2.66 -29.22 -2.68
C LYS A 142 1.30 -29.81 -3.03
N LYS A 143 0.65 -29.34 -4.10
CA LYS A 143 -0.62 -29.91 -4.59
C LYS A 143 -0.47 -31.39 -4.97
N VAL A 144 0.62 -31.76 -5.63
CA VAL A 144 0.92 -33.17 -5.97
C VAL A 144 1.13 -34.03 -4.72
N ALA A 145 1.83 -33.51 -3.70
CA ALA A 145 2.01 -34.22 -2.44
C ALA A 145 0.68 -34.43 -1.69
N VAL A 146 -0.13 -33.38 -1.57
CA VAL A 146 -1.47 -33.45 -0.95
C VAL A 146 -2.39 -34.37 -1.76
N ALA A 147 -2.40 -34.27 -3.09
CA ALA A 147 -3.18 -35.16 -3.96
C ALA A 147 -2.77 -36.62 -3.80
N THR A 148 -1.46 -36.89 -3.69
CA THR A 148 -0.94 -38.23 -3.44
C THR A 148 -1.40 -38.76 -2.08
N ASN A 149 -1.30 -37.94 -1.03
CA ASN A 149 -1.75 -38.35 0.30
C ASN A 149 -3.27 -38.55 0.36
N PHE A 150 -4.04 -37.73 -0.38
CA PHE A 150 -5.49 -37.89 -0.53
C PHE A 150 -5.82 -39.25 -1.15
N THR A 151 -5.22 -39.58 -2.31
CA THR A 151 -5.48 -40.87 -2.96
C THR A 151 -5.04 -42.04 -2.09
N ASN A 152 -3.93 -41.90 -1.35
CA ASN A 152 -3.45 -42.94 -0.43
C ASN A 152 -4.38 -43.14 0.78
N ALA A 153 -5.08 -42.08 1.22
CA ALA A 153 -6.03 -42.14 2.32
C ALA A 153 -7.39 -42.73 1.92
N LEU A 154 -7.63 -43.03 0.64
CA LEU A 154 -8.76 -43.83 0.18
C LEU A 154 -8.48 -45.32 0.41
N ASP A 155 -8.30 -45.73 1.67
CA ASP A 155 -7.82 -47.06 2.04
C ASP A 155 -8.95 -48.01 2.51
N THR A 156 -10.15 -47.49 2.78
CA THR A 156 -11.34 -48.28 3.05
C THR A 156 -12.29 -48.36 1.85
N ALA A 157 -13.09 -49.42 1.78
CA ALA A 157 -14.12 -49.56 0.74
C ALA A 157 -15.19 -48.45 0.79
N ALA A 158 -15.44 -47.88 1.97
CA ALA A 158 -16.37 -46.77 2.15
C ALA A 158 -15.83 -45.48 1.53
N GLU A 159 -14.58 -45.13 1.80
CA GLU A 159 -13.94 -43.93 1.24
C GLU A 159 -13.79 -44.02 -0.28
N VAL A 160 -13.34 -45.18 -0.78
CA VAL A 160 -13.25 -45.45 -2.22
C VAL A 160 -14.62 -45.31 -2.90
N GLY A 161 -15.68 -45.82 -2.26
CA GLY A 161 -17.05 -45.68 -2.76
C GLY A 161 -17.57 -44.24 -2.70
N ALA A 162 -17.11 -43.44 -1.74
CA ALA A 162 -17.55 -42.07 -1.53
C ALA A 162 -16.88 -41.06 -2.49
N TYR A 163 -15.64 -41.31 -2.91
CA TYR A 163 -14.92 -40.42 -3.85
C TYR A 163 -15.29 -40.69 -5.31
N HIS A 164 -16.58 -40.57 -5.65
CA HIS A 164 -17.10 -40.76 -7.01
C HIS A 164 -18.16 -39.70 -7.39
N GLY A 165 -18.18 -39.31 -8.66
CA GLY A 165 -19.15 -38.37 -9.22
C GLY A 165 -18.78 -36.90 -9.02
N ALA A 166 -19.62 -36.00 -9.55
CA ALA A 166 -19.31 -34.57 -9.65
C ALA A 166 -19.11 -33.88 -8.30
N VAL A 167 -19.85 -34.30 -7.26
CA VAL A 167 -19.76 -33.72 -5.91
C VAL A 167 -18.43 -34.04 -5.26
N ALA A 168 -18.07 -35.33 -5.24
CA ALA A 168 -16.79 -35.78 -4.73
C ALA A 168 -15.62 -35.13 -5.49
N ALA A 169 -15.73 -35.03 -6.81
CA ALA A 169 -14.75 -34.35 -7.65
C ALA A 169 -14.57 -32.87 -7.24
N GLN A 170 -15.68 -32.17 -6.98
CA GLN A 170 -15.61 -30.78 -6.51
C GLN A 170 -14.98 -30.68 -5.11
N ILE A 171 -15.32 -31.57 -4.17
CA ILE A 171 -14.67 -31.60 -2.86
C ILE A 171 -13.16 -31.83 -3.01
N GLY A 172 -12.74 -32.71 -3.91
CA GLY A 172 -11.32 -32.89 -4.23
C GLY A 172 -10.65 -31.61 -4.77
N ARG A 173 -11.36 -30.82 -5.59
CA ARG A 173 -10.88 -29.49 -6.03
C ARG A 173 -10.76 -28.52 -4.86
N ASP A 174 -11.78 -28.48 -3.99
CA ASP A 174 -11.81 -27.60 -2.81
C ASP A 174 -10.63 -27.91 -1.86
N VAL A 175 -10.28 -29.20 -1.70
CA VAL A 175 -9.08 -29.65 -0.96
C VAL A 175 -7.79 -29.12 -1.59
N LEU A 176 -7.65 -29.12 -2.92
CA LEU A 176 -6.44 -28.59 -3.56
C LEU A 176 -6.42 -27.07 -3.64
N ALA A 177 -7.57 -26.41 -3.65
CA ALA A 177 -7.67 -24.95 -3.62
C ALA A 177 -7.06 -24.37 -2.34
N GLY A 178 -7.19 -25.07 -1.20
CA GLY A 178 -6.59 -24.67 0.08
C GLY A 178 -5.08 -24.96 0.22
N VAL A 179 -4.39 -25.40 -0.84
CA VAL A 179 -2.94 -25.69 -0.82
C VAL A 179 -2.17 -24.51 -1.38
N SER A 180 -1.14 -24.07 -0.65
CA SER A 180 -0.18 -23.03 -1.03
C SER A 180 1.23 -23.60 -1.21
N ALA A 181 2.16 -22.77 -1.69
CA ALA A 181 3.58 -23.15 -1.80
C ALA A 181 4.24 -23.43 -0.42
N THR A 182 3.68 -22.92 0.66
CA THR A 182 4.18 -23.09 2.04
C THR A 182 3.47 -24.21 2.81
N THR A 183 2.42 -24.83 2.25
CA THR A 183 1.70 -25.93 2.90
C THR A 183 2.66 -27.05 3.31
N ASP A 184 2.52 -27.51 4.56
CA ASP A 184 3.08 -28.76 5.03
C ASP A 184 2.07 -29.90 4.75
N PRO A 185 2.34 -30.80 3.79
CA PRO A 185 1.43 -31.89 3.48
C PRO A 185 1.17 -32.85 4.65
N GLY A 186 2.09 -32.94 5.61
CA GLY A 186 1.93 -33.76 6.82
C GLY A 186 0.88 -33.17 7.76
N ALA A 187 0.98 -31.87 8.06
CA ALA A 187 0.00 -31.16 8.86
C ALA A 187 -1.39 -31.08 8.17
N TYR A 188 -1.39 -30.88 6.85
CA TYR A 188 -2.61 -30.79 6.05
C TYR A 188 -3.40 -32.10 6.00
N GLN A 189 -2.73 -33.24 6.23
CA GLN A 189 -3.33 -34.57 6.10
C GLN A 189 -4.51 -34.81 7.07
N ALA A 190 -4.53 -34.18 8.24
CA ALA A 190 -5.66 -34.32 9.17
C ALA A 190 -6.97 -33.77 8.56
N GLY A 191 -6.89 -32.67 7.80
CA GLY A 191 -8.04 -32.09 7.08
C GLY A 191 -8.51 -32.99 5.93
N VAL A 192 -7.56 -33.61 5.21
CA VAL A 192 -7.86 -34.62 4.17
C VAL A 192 -8.65 -35.79 4.76
N VAL A 193 -8.18 -36.37 5.86
CA VAL A 193 -8.86 -37.48 6.54
C VAL A 193 -10.23 -37.07 7.06
N GLY A 194 -10.37 -35.88 7.63
CA GLY A 194 -11.67 -35.33 8.06
C GLY A 194 -12.65 -35.18 6.90
N THR A 195 -12.18 -34.70 5.75
CA THR A 195 -12.97 -34.57 4.52
C THR A 195 -13.46 -35.93 4.02
N LEU A 196 -12.58 -36.94 3.98
CA LEU A 196 -12.94 -38.30 3.59
C LEU A 196 -13.95 -38.94 4.54
N ALA A 197 -13.81 -38.69 5.85
CA ALA A 197 -14.74 -39.17 6.86
C ALA A 197 -16.15 -38.58 6.67
N GLN A 198 -16.24 -37.28 6.36
CA GLN A 198 -17.50 -36.61 6.01
C GLN A 198 -18.11 -37.17 4.72
N MET A 199 -17.30 -37.29 3.66
CA MET A 199 -17.76 -37.80 2.36
C MET A 199 -18.31 -39.23 2.47
N SER A 200 -17.70 -40.07 3.29
CA SER A 200 -18.16 -41.45 3.53
C SER A 200 -19.53 -41.53 4.23
N LYS A 201 -20.00 -40.40 4.76
CA LYS A 201 -21.31 -40.24 5.42
C LYS A 201 -22.17 -39.20 4.72
N ALA A 202 -21.97 -39.01 3.41
CA ALA A 202 -22.72 -38.03 2.64
C ALA A 202 -24.19 -38.42 2.49
N ILE A 203 -25.09 -37.48 2.77
CA ILE A 203 -26.54 -37.59 2.58
C ILE A 203 -26.97 -36.54 1.56
N THR A 204 -27.58 -36.96 0.46
CA THR A 204 -28.03 -36.04 -0.61
C THR A 204 -29.51 -35.71 -0.45
N LEU A 205 -29.83 -34.42 -0.53
CA LEU A 205 -31.20 -33.90 -0.52
C LEU A 205 -31.86 -34.05 -1.89
N THR A 206 -33.18 -34.06 -1.92
CA THR A 206 -34.02 -34.21 -3.12
C THR A 206 -34.76 -32.91 -3.43
N THR A 207 -35.48 -32.84 -4.56
CA THR A 207 -36.30 -31.65 -4.91
C THR A 207 -37.64 -31.60 -4.15
N GLY A 208 -37.87 -32.51 -3.21
CA GLY A 208 -39.02 -32.48 -2.30
C GLY A 208 -38.57 -32.26 -0.86
N ALA A 209 -39.50 -31.94 0.05
CA ALA A 209 -39.16 -31.71 1.45
C ALA A 209 -38.52 -32.94 2.10
N ASP A 210 -37.29 -32.80 2.58
CA ASP A 210 -36.51 -33.88 3.18
C ASP A 210 -36.56 -33.84 4.71
N SER A 211 -36.47 -35.01 5.35
CA SER A 211 -36.27 -35.13 6.80
C SER A 211 -35.18 -36.15 7.06
N VAL A 212 -33.95 -35.66 7.24
CA VAL A 212 -32.74 -36.46 7.29
C VAL A 212 -32.01 -36.29 8.62
N ALA A 213 -31.42 -37.38 9.10
CA ALA A 213 -30.59 -37.40 10.29
C ALA A 213 -29.22 -37.97 9.93
N GLY A 214 -28.16 -37.31 10.39
CA GLY A 214 -26.80 -37.84 10.29
C GLY A 214 -26.53 -38.92 11.33
N VAL A 215 -25.34 -39.49 11.26
CA VAL A 215 -24.84 -40.54 12.17
C VAL A 215 -23.75 -39.97 13.06
N SER A 216 -23.18 -40.78 13.97
CA SER A 216 -22.12 -40.28 14.85
C SER A 216 -20.83 -39.95 14.09
N GLY A 217 -20.13 -38.90 14.51
CA GLY A 217 -18.96 -38.31 13.86
C GLY A 217 -19.36 -37.44 12.66
N PRO A 218 -18.40 -36.79 11.98
CA PRO A 218 -18.69 -35.71 11.04
C PRO A 218 -19.44 -36.20 9.80
N ASN A 219 -20.54 -35.53 9.45
CA ASN A 219 -21.45 -35.83 8.34
C ASN A 219 -21.39 -34.72 7.27
N LEU A 220 -21.76 -35.10 6.04
CA LEU A 220 -21.91 -34.18 4.92
C LEU A 220 -23.34 -34.25 4.38
N PHE A 221 -24.05 -33.14 4.38
CA PHE A 221 -25.34 -33.00 3.70
C PHE A 221 -25.10 -32.26 2.38
N VAL A 222 -25.59 -32.81 1.27
CA VAL A 222 -25.36 -32.27 -0.07
C VAL A 222 -26.68 -31.90 -0.70
N ALA A 223 -26.81 -30.64 -1.12
CA ALA A 223 -27.98 -30.13 -1.79
C ALA A 223 -27.60 -29.44 -3.11
N ASN A 224 -27.60 -30.17 -4.23
CA ASN A 224 -27.29 -29.61 -5.54
C ASN A 224 -28.56 -29.30 -6.33
N ILE A 225 -28.48 -28.35 -7.24
CA ILE A 225 -29.55 -28.11 -8.22
C ILE A 225 -29.85 -29.41 -9.00
N ALA A 226 -31.13 -29.81 -9.03
CA ALA A 226 -31.62 -30.97 -9.76
C ALA A 226 -32.86 -30.59 -10.56
N GLY A 227 -32.84 -30.82 -11.88
CA GLY A 227 -34.02 -30.59 -12.74
C GLY A 227 -34.57 -29.17 -12.71
N ASN A 228 -33.70 -28.15 -12.80
CA ASN A 228 -34.04 -26.72 -12.67
C ASN A 228 -34.79 -26.40 -11.36
N SER A 229 -34.41 -27.05 -10.27
CA SER A 229 -34.95 -26.81 -8.94
C SER A 229 -33.85 -26.94 -7.90
N ASN A 230 -33.98 -26.21 -6.80
CA ASN A 230 -33.10 -26.40 -5.65
C ASN A 230 -33.51 -27.67 -4.91
N THR A 231 -32.56 -28.47 -4.46
CA THR A 231 -32.84 -29.55 -3.52
C THR A 231 -32.82 -29.07 -2.07
N LEU A 232 -32.06 -28.01 -1.76
CA LEU A 232 -32.26 -27.27 -0.51
C LEU A 232 -33.48 -26.37 -0.69
N GLN A 233 -34.54 -26.61 0.07
CA GLN A 233 -35.81 -25.94 -0.10
C GLN A 233 -36.49 -25.63 1.24
N SER A 234 -37.58 -24.88 1.16
CA SER A 234 -38.46 -24.68 2.31
C SER A 234 -39.13 -25.99 2.71
N GLY A 235 -38.93 -26.41 3.96
CA GLY A 235 -39.50 -27.66 4.50
C GLY A 235 -38.48 -28.77 4.76
N ASP A 236 -37.23 -28.60 4.33
CA ASP A 236 -36.16 -29.53 4.69
C ASP A 236 -35.83 -29.46 6.18
N ARG A 237 -35.63 -30.62 6.79
CA ARG A 237 -35.26 -30.79 8.20
C ARG A 237 -34.01 -31.67 8.30
N ILE A 238 -32.91 -31.10 8.76
CA ILE A 238 -31.61 -31.78 8.92
C ILE A 238 -31.25 -31.84 10.41
N THR A 239 -30.93 -33.02 10.94
CA THR A 239 -30.36 -33.19 12.29
C THR A 239 -29.03 -33.91 12.19
N ALA A 240 -27.92 -33.22 12.45
CA ALA A 240 -26.63 -33.66 11.97
C ALA A 240 -25.96 -34.76 12.80
N GLY A 241 -26.09 -34.74 14.13
CA GLY A 241 -25.44 -35.71 15.01
C GLY A 241 -24.39 -35.04 15.89
N ASP A 242 -23.27 -35.73 16.15
CA ASP A 242 -22.09 -35.20 16.83
C ASP A 242 -20.90 -35.09 15.86
N GLY A 243 -19.95 -34.22 16.16
CA GLY A 243 -18.83 -33.93 15.25
C GLY A 243 -18.94 -32.54 14.66
N VAL A 244 -18.18 -32.27 13.60
CA VAL A 244 -18.29 -31.04 12.82
C VAL A 244 -18.98 -31.40 11.51
N ASP A 245 -20.24 -31.03 11.40
CA ASP A 245 -21.13 -31.39 10.31
C ASP A 245 -21.25 -30.26 9.30
N THR A 246 -21.38 -30.63 8.02
CA THR A 246 -21.37 -29.65 6.92
C THR A 246 -22.60 -29.83 6.05
N LEU A 247 -23.34 -28.76 5.78
CA LEU A 247 -24.30 -28.66 4.68
C LEU A 247 -23.65 -27.91 3.53
N ARG A 248 -23.48 -28.60 2.40
CA ARG A 248 -23.05 -28.00 1.14
C ARG A 248 -24.24 -27.85 0.21
N ALA A 249 -24.53 -26.62 -0.21
CA ALA A 249 -25.64 -26.33 -1.12
C ALA A 249 -25.16 -25.59 -2.38
N ASN A 250 -25.58 -26.05 -3.55
CA ASN A 250 -25.58 -25.26 -4.78
C ASN A 250 -27.02 -24.82 -5.04
N VAL A 251 -27.25 -23.52 -5.07
CA VAL A 251 -28.59 -22.93 -5.11
C VAL A 251 -28.70 -21.93 -6.25
N GLY A 252 -29.87 -21.87 -6.87
CA GLY A 252 -30.27 -20.90 -7.89
C GLY A 252 -31.60 -20.22 -7.53
N VAL A 253 -32.01 -19.22 -8.32
CA VAL A 253 -33.28 -18.51 -8.13
C VAL A 253 -34.41 -19.22 -8.88
N PHE A 254 -35.01 -20.25 -8.27
CA PHE A 254 -36.16 -20.99 -8.85
C PHE A 254 -37.50 -20.63 -8.20
N GLN A 255 -37.49 -19.80 -7.16
CA GLN A 255 -38.67 -19.34 -6.44
C GLN A 255 -38.49 -17.89 -5.97
N ALA A 256 -39.60 -17.17 -5.79
CA ALA A 256 -39.59 -15.75 -5.41
C ALA A 256 -39.36 -15.52 -3.90
N SER A 257 -39.38 -16.56 -3.07
CA SER A 257 -39.24 -16.46 -1.61
C SER A 257 -37.93 -17.08 -1.13
N ALA A 258 -37.40 -16.58 -0.01
CA ALA A 258 -36.21 -17.14 0.63
C ALA A 258 -36.36 -18.64 0.93
N LEU A 259 -35.26 -19.39 0.83
CA LEU A 259 -35.19 -20.79 1.23
C LEU A 259 -35.25 -20.86 2.77
N THR A 260 -36.14 -21.67 3.35
CA THR A 260 -36.33 -21.75 4.82
C THR A 260 -36.10 -23.16 5.36
N PRO A 261 -34.87 -23.70 5.30
CA PRO A 261 -34.56 -25.01 5.88
C PRO A 261 -34.49 -24.96 7.42
N GLU A 262 -34.74 -26.09 8.08
CA GLU A 262 -34.51 -26.31 9.50
C GLU A 262 -33.27 -27.19 9.68
N THR A 263 -32.26 -26.71 10.41
CA THR A 263 -31.09 -27.52 10.75
C THR A 263 -30.85 -27.54 12.24
N GLN A 264 -30.37 -28.67 12.76
CA GLN A 264 -29.94 -28.82 14.14
C GLN A 264 -28.58 -29.53 14.18
N GLY A 265 -27.58 -28.84 14.72
CA GLY A 265 -26.22 -29.38 14.87
C GLY A 265 -25.41 -29.37 13.59
N VAL A 266 -25.79 -28.58 12.56
CA VAL A 266 -24.92 -28.39 11.39
C VAL A 266 -24.07 -27.14 11.64
N GLU A 267 -22.76 -27.31 11.83
CA GLU A 267 -21.83 -26.22 12.13
C GLU A 267 -21.47 -25.40 10.89
N ASN A 268 -21.22 -26.07 9.76
CA ASN A 268 -20.74 -25.42 8.54
C ASN A 268 -21.84 -25.37 7.48
N ILE A 269 -22.23 -24.17 7.05
CA ILE A 269 -23.13 -23.95 5.92
C ILE A 269 -22.32 -23.35 4.77
N VAL A 270 -22.09 -24.17 3.74
CA VAL A 270 -21.27 -23.83 2.58
C VAL A 270 -22.17 -23.72 1.36
N VAL A 271 -22.29 -22.52 0.79
CA VAL A 271 -23.26 -22.22 -0.26
C VAL A 271 -22.55 -21.69 -1.49
N ARG A 272 -22.81 -22.32 -2.63
CA ARG A 272 -22.51 -21.77 -3.95
C ARG A 272 -23.80 -21.18 -4.52
N ALA A 273 -23.83 -19.87 -4.70
CA ALA A 273 -24.90 -19.19 -5.41
C ALA A 273 -24.64 -19.21 -6.93
N ASP A 274 -25.57 -19.73 -7.73
CA ASP A 274 -25.45 -19.77 -9.20
C ASP A 274 -26.28 -18.66 -9.86
N GLY A 275 -25.63 -17.54 -10.16
CA GLY A 275 -26.22 -16.36 -10.80
C GLY A 275 -26.53 -16.51 -12.28
N SER A 276 -26.09 -17.59 -12.95
CA SER A 276 -26.39 -17.83 -14.39
C SER A 276 -27.89 -18.02 -14.67
N ILE A 277 -28.69 -18.12 -13.61
CA ILE A 277 -30.12 -18.41 -13.64
C ILE A 277 -30.95 -17.14 -13.28
N SER A 278 -30.34 -16.09 -12.71
CA SER A 278 -30.97 -14.78 -12.44
C SER A 278 -29.90 -13.72 -12.16
N THR A 279 -29.94 -12.59 -12.86
CA THR A 279 -28.91 -11.54 -12.80
C THR A 279 -29.35 -10.27 -12.05
N THR A 280 -30.49 -10.29 -11.33
CA THR A 280 -31.06 -9.06 -10.73
C THR A 280 -31.55 -9.20 -9.29
N ALA A 281 -31.51 -10.39 -8.70
CA ALA A 281 -31.99 -10.60 -7.33
C ALA A 281 -31.09 -11.61 -6.59
N PRO A 282 -30.72 -11.34 -5.33
CA PRO A 282 -29.86 -12.23 -4.56
C PRO A 282 -30.57 -13.52 -4.21
N ILE A 283 -29.80 -14.59 -4.06
CA ILE A 283 -30.29 -15.85 -3.52
C ILE A 283 -30.37 -15.72 -2.00
N GLU A 284 -31.57 -15.79 -1.44
CA GLU A 284 -31.79 -15.62 0.00
C GLU A 284 -32.06 -16.96 0.71
N ILE A 285 -31.32 -17.23 1.79
CA ILE A 285 -31.54 -18.33 2.73
C ILE A 285 -31.92 -17.75 4.08
N ASN A 286 -33.05 -18.18 4.64
CA ASN A 286 -33.47 -17.81 5.99
C ASN A 286 -32.90 -18.76 7.04
N GLY A 287 -31.90 -18.29 7.79
CA GLY A 287 -31.22 -19.02 8.85
C GLY A 287 -31.98 -19.08 10.18
N ALA A 288 -33.20 -18.53 10.31
CA ALA A 288 -33.89 -18.44 11.61
C ALA A 288 -34.10 -19.81 12.29
N LEU A 289 -34.29 -20.87 11.49
CA LEU A 289 -34.49 -22.25 11.93
C LEU A 289 -33.22 -23.12 11.83
N MET A 290 -32.07 -22.53 11.50
CA MET A 290 -30.78 -23.22 11.43
C MET A 290 -30.02 -23.03 12.75
N LYS A 291 -29.92 -24.08 13.56
CA LYS A 291 -29.37 -24.04 14.93
C LYS A 291 -28.04 -24.77 15.02
N GLY A 292 -27.06 -24.12 15.64
CA GLY A 292 -25.71 -24.67 15.82
C GLY A 292 -24.69 -24.23 14.77
N VAL A 293 -25.09 -23.38 13.82
CA VAL A 293 -24.19 -22.87 12.78
C VAL A 293 -23.08 -22.01 13.38
N THR A 294 -21.83 -22.37 13.10
CA THR A 294 -20.62 -21.63 13.48
C THR A 294 -19.87 -21.09 12.26
N ARG A 295 -20.28 -21.45 11.04
CA ARG A 295 -19.71 -20.92 9.79
C ARG A 295 -20.77 -20.75 8.70
N TRP A 296 -20.86 -19.53 8.17
CA TRP A 296 -21.60 -19.19 6.96
C TRP A 296 -20.61 -18.87 5.84
N GLU A 297 -20.68 -19.61 4.75
CA GLU A 297 -19.70 -19.48 3.67
C GLU A 297 -20.36 -19.32 2.31
N SER A 298 -19.97 -18.26 1.59
CA SER A 298 -20.13 -18.14 0.15
C SER A 298 -18.91 -18.78 -0.52
N ASN A 299 -19.13 -19.87 -1.25
CA ASN A 299 -18.06 -20.71 -1.80
C ASN A 299 -18.21 -20.85 -3.31
N HIS A 300 -17.28 -20.25 -4.04
CA HIS A 300 -17.23 -20.21 -5.49
C HIS A 300 -18.54 -19.74 -6.14
N SER A 301 -19.24 -18.82 -5.47
CA SER A 301 -20.48 -18.22 -5.95
C SER A 301 -20.24 -17.43 -7.24
N ARG A 302 -21.27 -17.42 -8.10
CA ARG A 302 -21.35 -16.71 -9.38
C ARG A 302 -22.44 -15.63 -9.41
N GLY A 303 -23.11 -15.43 -8.29
CA GLY A 303 -24.13 -14.43 -8.08
C GLY A 303 -24.34 -14.21 -6.60
N ASP A 304 -25.16 -13.21 -6.26
CA ASP A 304 -25.26 -12.72 -4.89
C ASP A 304 -25.91 -13.74 -3.96
N LEU A 305 -25.36 -13.82 -2.75
CA LEU A 305 -25.86 -14.68 -1.67
C LEU A 305 -26.24 -13.82 -0.47
N VAL A 306 -27.45 -14.04 0.05
CA VAL A 306 -27.92 -13.42 1.29
C VAL A 306 -28.32 -14.50 2.29
N ILE A 307 -27.74 -14.47 3.48
CA ILE A 307 -28.20 -15.22 4.65
C ILE A 307 -29.00 -14.26 5.54
N ASP A 308 -30.30 -14.48 5.67
CA ASP A 308 -31.20 -13.69 6.51
C ASP A 308 -31.46 -14.37 7.86
N ARG A 309 -31.56 -13.58 8.94
CA ARG A 309 -31.81 -14.05 10.31
C ARG A 309 -30.85 -15.16 10.77
N ALA A 310 -29.56 -15.01 10.49
CA ALA A 310 -28.53 -15.90 11.02
C ALA A 310 -28.58 -15.89 12.57
N GLY A 311 -28.93 -17.03 13.16
CA GLY A 311 -29.01 -17.17 14.61
C GLY A 311 -27.69 -17.63 15.22
N ILE A 312 -27.45 -17.28 16.48
CA ILE A 312 -26.34 -17.80 17.29
C ILE A 312 -26.89 -18.33 18.62
N ALA A 313 -26.25 -19.34 19.21
CA ALA A 313 -26.65 -19.83 20.54
C ALA A 313 -26.50 -18.71 21.59
N SER A 314 -27.30 -18.72 22.65
CA SER A 314 -27.25 -17.67 23.69
C SER A 314 -25.90 -17.57 24.40
N SER A 315 -25.11 -18.65 24.40
CA SER A 315 -23.74 -18.72 24.94
C SER A 315 -22.67 -18.20 23.99
N GLN A 316 -23.00 -17.99 22.72
CA GLN A 316 -22.08 -17.48 21.69
C GLN A 316 -22.23 -15.97 21.52
N LEU A 317 -21.23 -15.37 20.88
CA LEU A 317 -21.25 -14.01 20.35
C LEU A 317 -21.08 -14.07 18.82
N PRO A 318 -21.40 -13.00 18.06
CA PRO A 318 -21.20 -13.00 16.61
C PRO A 318 -19.78 -13.36 16.18
N GLU A 319 -18.76 -12.98 16.97
CA GLU A 319 -17.35 -13.35 16.72
C GLU A 319 -17.06 -14.85 16.80
N ASN A 320 -17.95 -15.65 17.40
CA ASN A 320 -17.83 -17.11 17.41
C ASN A 320 -18.42 -17.76 16.15
N VAL A 321 -19.02 -16.97 15.27
CA VAL A 321 -19.52 -17.42 13.96
C VAL A 321 -18.66 -16.81 12.87
N THR A 322 -18.07 -17.66 12.04
CA THR A 322 -17.22 -17.22 10.92
C THR A 322 -18.09 -16.93 9.70
N VAL A 323 -17.90 -15.75 9.11
CA VAL A 323 -18.42 -15.42 7.78
C VAL A 323 -17.28 -15.55 6.78
N ALA A 324 -17.41 -16.45 5.79
CA ALA A 324 -16.34 -16.72 4.85
C ALA A 324 -16.77 -16.45 3.41
N MET A 325 -15.95 -15.69 2.68
CA MET A 325 -16.13 -15.43 1.25
C MET A 325 -14.95 -16.06 0.52
N VAL A 326 -15.23 -17.13 -0.23
CA VAL A 326 -14.22 -18.03 -0.77
C VAL A 326 -14.40 -18.16 -2.27
N GLY A 327 -13.40 -17.74 -3.04
CA GLY A 327 -13.28 -18.06 -4.46
C GLY A 327 -14.41 -17.56 -5.35
N THR A 328 -15.13 -16.48 -5.01
CA THR A 328 -16.23 -15.95 -5.84
C THR A 328 -15.73 -15.54 -7.23
N ASP A 329 -16.61 -15.61 -8.24
CA ASP A 329 -16.30 -15.07 -9.56
C ASP A 329 -16.09 -13.54 -9.49
N ALA A 330 -15.34 -12.97 -10.43
CA ALA A 330 -15.17 -11.53 -10.56
C ALA A 330 -16.49 -10.83 -10.96
N GLY A 331 -16.64 -9.56 -10.57
CA GLY A 331 -17.81 -8.74 -10.81
C GLY A 331 -18.67 -8.57 -9.56
N ASN A 332 -19.96 -8.32 -9.78
CA ASN A 332 -20.96 -8.06 -8.75
C ASN A 332 -21.45 -9.39 -8.17
N VAL A 333 -20.60 -10.03 -7.38
CA VAL A 333 -20.92 -11.28 -6.68
C VAL A 333 -20.86 -11.01 -5.20
N ASP A 334 -21.99 -10.58 -4.66
CA ASP A 334 -22.07 -10.07 -3.30
C ASP A 334 -22.36 -11.16 -2.27
N PHE A 335 -21.95 -10.90 -1.03
CA PHE A 335 -22.27 -11.77 0.10
C PHE A 335 -22.77 -10.96 1.30
N GLY A 336 -24.05 -11.15 1.63
CA GLY A 336 -24.71 -10.55 2.78
C GLY A 336 -25.01 -11.57 3.89
N VAL A 337 -24.57 -11.33 5.13
CA VAL A 337 -24.97 -12.10 6.31
C VAL A 337 -25.66 -11.20 7.33
N TYR A 338 -26.97 -11.40 7.47
CA TYR A 338 -27.83 -10.64 8.38
C TYR A 338 -28.17 -11.50 9.59
N PHE A 339 -27.52 -11.22 10.72
CA PHE A 339 -27.83 -11.83 12.00
C PHE A 339 -29.24 -11.46 12.48
N ASP A 340 -29.85 -12.34 13.28
CA ASP A 340 -31.01 -11.94 14.07
C ASP A 340 -30.62 -10.79 15.02
N THR A 341 -31.50 -9.82 15.23
CA THR A 341 -31.20 -8.66 16.09
C THR A 341 -30.80 -9.04 17.53
N ALA A 342 -31.29 -10.17 18.05
CA ALA A 342 -30.88 -10.66 19.37
C ALA A 342 -29.47 -11.29 19.38
N ALA A 343 -28.94 -11.67 18.20
CA ALA A 343 -27.59 -12.15 18.03
C ALA A 343 -26.56 -11.01 18.04
N LEU A 344 -26.94 -9.79 17.64
CA LEU A 344 -26.08 -8.60 17.68
C LEU A 344 -25.89 -8.10 19.12
N ARG A 345 -25.03 -8.79 19.84
CA ARG A 345 -24.65 -8.46 21.22
C ARG A 345 -23.14 -8.54 21.35
N ALA A 346 -22.59 -7.60 22.09
CA ALA A 346 -21.24 -7.68 22.58
C ALA A 346 -21.23 -8.38 23.95
N LEU A 347 -20.06 -8.85 24.37
CA LEU A 347 -19.92 -9.34 25.74
C LEU A 347 -20.19 -8.19 26.71
N ASN A 348 -21.16 -8.36 27.62
CA ASN A 348 -21.30 -7.47 28.77
C ASN A 348 -20.40 -8.02 29.90
N PRO A 349 -19.31 -7.34 30.27
CA PRO A 349 -18.49 -7.79 31.39
C PRO A 349 -19.33 -7.71 32.69
N THR A 350 -19.77 -8.86 33.18
CA THR A 350 -20.44 -8.96 34.48
C THR A 350 -19.42 -8.61 35.56
N VAL A 351 -19.63 -7.51 36.28
CA VAL A 351 -19.00 -7.08 37.55
C VAL A 351 -17.65 -7.73 37.86
N GLY A 352 -16.54 -7.04 37.52
CA GLY A 352 -15.22 -7.31 38.13
C GLY A 352 -14.03 -7.55 37.19
N GLY A 353 -14.02 -7.03 35.96
CA GLY A 353 -12.79 -7.01 35.16
C GLY A 353 -11.76 -6.04 35.77
N ASN A 354 -10.75 -6.55 36.46
CA ASN A 354 -9.62 -5.74 36.95
C ASN A 354 -8.98 -4.98 35.77
N SER A 355 -8.72 -3.67 35.91
CA SER A 355 -7.85 -2.95 34.98
C SER A 355 -6.40 -3.04 35.46
N LEU A 356 -5.48 -3.26 34.53
CA LEU A 356 -4.04 -3.20 34.77
C LEU A 356 -3.61 -1.74 34.66
N ARG A 357 -3.11 -1.15 35.74
CA ARG A 357 -2.63 0.24 35.75
C ARG A 357 -1.11 0.22 35.71
N LEU A 358 -0.53 0.99 34.81
CA LEU A 358 0.91 1.11 34.64
C LEU A 358 1.32 2.50 35.15
N GLN A 359 2.26 2.53 36.08
CA GLN A 359 2.91 3.74 36.57
C GLN A 359 4.38 3.69 36.18
N LEU A 360 4.86 4.75 35.54
CA LEU A 360 6.24 4.92 35.15
C LEU A 360 6.61 6.41 35.21
N MET A 361 7.76 6.75 35.76
CA MET A 361 8.29 8.11 35.78
C MET A 361 9.80 8.09 36.05
N ASP A 362 10.54 8.89 35.30
CA ASP A 362 11.86 9.39 35.67
C ASP A 362 11.68 10.58 36.61
N THR A 363 11.87 10.35 37.91
CA THR A 363 11.62 11.35 38.95
C THR A 363 12.59 12.52 38.85
N ARG A 364 13.80 12.30 38.35
CA ARG A 364 14.80 13.36 38.25
C ARG A 364 14.56 14.28 37.06
N SER A 365 14.22 13.70 35.92
CA SER A 365 13.84 14.50 34.74
C SER A 365 12.60 15.33 35.07
N ALA A 366 11.58 14.73 35.70
CA ALA A 366 10.38 15.44 36.11
C ALA A 366 10.62 16.55 37.14
N ASP A 367 11.54 16.37 38.11
CA ASP A 367 11.88 17.40 39.12
C ASP A 367 12.61 18.62 38.54
N THR A 368 13.18 18.49 37.33
CA THR A 368 13.87 19.57 36.62
C THR A 368 13.05 20.14 35.45
N ASP A 369 11.73 19.95 35.48
CA ASP A 369 10.77 20.33 34.43
C ASP A 369 11.06 19.68 33.04
N GLY A 370 11.82 18.58 33.03
CA GLY A 370 12.09 17.77 31.85
C GLY A 370 10.98 16.76 31.53
N ALA A 371 11.10 16.05 30.40
CA ALA A 371 10.11 15.05 30.00
C ALA A 371 10.03 13.91 31.04
N PRO A 372 8.82 13.54 31.51
CA PRO A 372 8.65 12.67 32.68
C PRO A 372 9.07 11.21 32.46
N LEU A 373 9.37 10.80 31.23
CA LEU A 373 9.87 9.46 30.88
C LEU A 373 11.25 9.50 30.20
N LYS A 374 11.95 10.63 30.20
CA LYS A 374 13.21 10.83 29.44
C LYS A 374 14.28 9.75 29.68
N GLY A 375 14.45 9.31 30.92
CA GLY A 375 15.41 8.27 31.30
C GLY A 375 14.81 6.87 31.39
N ASN A 376 13.65 6.61 30.78
CA ASN A 376 13.01 5.30 30.78
C ASN A 376 13.96 4.21 30.24
N PRO A 377 14.29 3.16 31.01
CA PRO A 377 15.09 2.03 30.53
C PRO A 377 14.22 0.82 30.12
N TYR A 378 12.89 0.94 30.09
CA TYR A 378 11.96 -0.17 29.92
C TYR A 378 11.34 -0.17 28.53
N ASP A 379 11.43 -1.30 27.84
CA ASP A 379 10.85 -1.52 26.51
C ASP A 379 9.55 -2.34 26.54
N GLY A 380 9.06 -2.69 27.73
CA GLY A 380 7.81 -3.43 27.87
C GLY A 380 7.43 -3.80 29.31
N PHE A 381 6.41 -4.63 29.43
CA PHE A 381 5.94 -5.19 30.70
C PHE A 381 5.32 -6.58 30.50
N VAL A 382 5.22 -7.35 31.59
CA VAL A 382 4.60 -8.67 31.66
C VAL A 382 3.52 -8.71 32.73
N PHE A 383 2.40 -9.34 32.40
CA PHE A 383 1.27 -9.61 33.29
C PHE A 383 0.64 -10.97 32.96
N SER A 384 -0.26 -11.48 33.80
CA SER A 384 -0.98 -12.71 33.50
C SER A 384 -2.35 -12.41 32.91
N PHE A 385 -2.61 -12.93 31.71
CA PHE A 385 -3.90 -12.86 31.02
C PHE A 385 -4.47 -14.27 30.89
N ASN A 386 -5.66 -14.51 31.45
CA ASN A 386 -6.28 -15.84 31.49
C ASN A 386 -5.37 -16.93 32.07
N GLY A 387 -4.56 -16.58 33.08
CA GLY A 387 -3.63 -17.50 33.73
C GLY A 387 -2.34 -17.79 32.95
N LYS A 388 -2.10 -17.11 31.81
CA LYS A 388 -0.86 -17.22 31.03
C LYS A 388 -0.02 -15.94 31.13
N PRO A 389 1.30 -16.02 31.37
CA PRO A 389 2.18 -14.86 31.32
C PRO A 389 2.22 -14.31 29.89
N THR A 390 1.90 -13.02 29.74
CA THR A 390 1.81 -12.33 28.45
C THR A 390 2.65 -11.06 28.50
N GLN A 391 3.42 -10.82 27.43
CA GLN A 391 4.34 -9.69 27.33
C GLN A 391 3.83 -8.67 26.31
N VAL A 392 3.98 -7.38 26.64
CA VAL A 392 3.74 -6.25 25.74
C VAL A 392 5.07 -5.50 25.68
N ARG A 393 5.76 -5.58 24.55
CA ARG A 393 7.13 -5.07 24.39
C ARG A 393 7.34 -4.49 23.00
N SER A 394 7.90 -3.29 22.90
CA SER A 394 8.29 -2.67 21.61
C SER A 394 9.38 -1.61 21.82
N PRO A 395 10.23 -1.33 20.81
CA PRO A 395 11.19 -0.22 20.87
C PRO A 395 10.51 1.14 21.10
N ALA A 396 9.29 1.33 20.61
CA ALA A 396 8.52 2.55 20.82
C ALA A 396 8.13 2.78 22.30
N ILE A 397 8.02 1.73 23.11
CA ILE A 397 7.78 1.86 24.57
C ILE A 397 9.05 2.40 25.25
N ASP A 398 10.23 1.97 24.80
CA ASP A 398 11.53 2.45 25.30
C ASP A 398 11.73 3.93 24.96
N ASN A 399 11.46 4.29 23.70
CA ASN A 399 11.67 5.64 23.17
C ASN A 399 10.67 6.70 23.66
N ALA A 400 9.59 6.29 24.35
CA ALA A 400 8.54 7.21 24.80
C ALA A 400 9.04 8.15 25.90
N GLN A 401 8.99 9.47 25.65
CA GLN A 401 9.39 10.51 26.59
C GLN A 401 8.18 11.12 27.32
N THR A 402 6.98 11.00 26.76
CA THR A 402 5.72 11.50 27.33
C THR A 402 4.66 10.41 27.56
N TYR A 403 3.70 10.65 28.45
CA TYR A 403 2.60 9.69 28.69
C TYR A 403 1.72 9.41 27.46
N PRO A 404 1.39 10.39 26.59
CA PRO A 404 0.72 10.12 25.33
C PRO A 404 1.52 9.25 24.36
N GLU A 405 2.84 9.45 24.25
CA GLU A 405 3.73 8.59 23.45
C GLU A 405 3.75 7.16 24.00
N LEU A 406 3.88 7.01 25.32
CA LEU A 406 3.85 5.71 25.99
C LEU A 406 2.49 5.00 25.76
N LEU A 407 1.38 5.74 25.84
CA LEU A 407 0.05 5.22 25.53
C LEU A 407 -0.06 4.75 24.08
N ALA A 408 0.43 5.55 23.12
CA ALA A 408 0.40 5.21 21.70
C ALA A 408 1.21 3.95 21.40
N ALA A 409 2.42 3.84 21.97
CA ALA A 409 3.29 2.67 21.84
C ALA A 409 2.65 1.40 22.43
N ILE A 410 1.99 1.51 23.59
CA ILE A 410 1.28 0.40 24.21
C ILE A 410 0.05 0.00 23.40
N ARG A 411 -0.74 0.97 22.89
CA ARG A 411 -1.90 0.67 22.02
C ARG A 411 -1.48 -0.05 20.75
N ALA A 412 -0.41 0.42 20.10
CA ALA A 412 0.15 -0.22 18.91
C ALA A 412 0.58 -1.66 19.21
N GLN A 413 1.29 -1.88 20.32
CA GLN A 413 1.75 -3.21 20.69
C GLN A 413 0.62 -4.16 21.11
N LEU A 414 -0.40 -3.68 21.84
CA LEU A 414 -1.59 -4.46 22.19
C LEU A 414 -2.35 -4.90 20.92
N ALA A 415 -2.46 -4.02 19.93
CA ALA A 415 -3.15 -4.29 18.68
C ALA A 415 -2.48 -5.40 17.84
N VAL A 416 -1.16 -5.56 17.95
CA VAL A 416 -0.40 -6.59 17.21
C VAL A 416 -0.06 -7.84 18.03
N THR A 417 -0.41 -7.88 19.32
CA THR A 417 -0.09 -9.02 20.21
C THR A 417 -1.26 -10.02 20.23
N PRO A 418 -1.07 -11.28 19.77
CA PRO A 418 -2.12 -12.28 19.70
C PRO A 418 -2.84 -12.51 21.03
N GLY A 419 -4.16 -12.34 21.04
CA GLY A 419 -5.02 -12.50 22.21
C GLY A 419 -5.18 -11.25 23.10
N LEU A 420 -4.46 -10.16 22.83
CA LEU A 420 -4.55 -8.89 23.56
C LEU A 420 -5.17 -7.75 22.73
N GLU A 421 -5.54 -8.00 21.49
CA GLU A 421 -5.99 -6.99 20.51
C GLU A 421 -7.25 -6.26 20.97
N LYS A 422 -8.01 -6.90 21.86
CA LYS A 422 -9.24 -6.35 22.46
C LYS A 422 -8.99 -5.50 23.69
N LEU A 423 -7.79 -5.50 24.26
CA LEU A 423 -7.48 -4.69 25.45
C LEU A 423 -7.43 -3.21 25.06
N VAL A 424 -8.11 -2.38 25.84
CA VAL A 424 -8.15 -0.93 25.63
C VAL A 424 -7.20 -0.28 26.60
N ALA A 425 -6.20 0.46 26.09
CA ALA A 425 -5.36 1.31 26.91
C ALA A 425 -5.87 2.77 26.87
N THR A 426 -5.93 3.46 28.01
CA THR A 426 -6.24 4.90 28.12
C THR A 426 -5.26 5.59 29.07
N LEU A 427 -5.22 6.92 29.07
CA LEU A 427 -4.64 7.64 30.19
C LEU A 427 -5.54 7.46 31.43
N GLY A 428 -4.90 7.32 32.59
CA GLY A 428 -5.54 7.12 33.88
C GLY A 428 -5.50 8.35 34.78
N GLY A 429 -5.70 8.09 36.08
CA GLY A 429 -5.53 9.11 37.10
C GLY A 429 -4.08 9.53 37.29
N LYS A 430 -3.86 10.56 38.11
CA LYS A 430 -2.53 10.95 38.56
C LYS A 430 -2.04 10.01 39.65
N PHE A 431 -0.73 9.75 39.68
CA PHE A 431 -0.04 9.15 40.82
C PHE A 431 1.00 10.13 41.36
N GLU A 432 1.38 9.98 42.62
CA GLU A 432 2.39 10.82 43.27
C GLU A 432 3.58 9.96 43.71
N THR A 433 4.79 10.49 43.58
CA THR A 433 6.03 9.83 44.02
C THR A 433 7.06 10.88 44.43
N TYR A 434 8.03 10.50 45.27
CA TYR A 434 9.09 11.40 45.71
C TYR A 434 10.36 11.16 44.90
N ASP A 435 11.04 12.23 44.47
CA ASP A 435 12.42 12.09 44.01
C ASP A 435 13.33 11.70 45.18
N SER A 436 14.15 10.67 44.98
CA SER A 436 14.98 10.06 46.02
C SER A 436 16.15 10.95 46.47
N GLN A 437 16.50 11.99 45.71
CA GLN A 437 17.62 12.90 46.00
C GLN A 437 17.16 14.27 46.49
N SER A 438 16.18 14.89 45.82
CA SER A 438 15.67 16.21 46.22
C SER A 438 14.62 16.12 47.32
N GLY A 439 13.90 14.99 47.42
CA GLY A 439 12.79 14.79 48.35
C GLY A 439 11.52 15.55 47.95
N HIS A 440 11.46 16.11 46.74
CA HIS A 440 10.26 16.76 46.21
C HIS A 440 9.19 15.74 45.81
N LEU A 441 7.93 16.11 46.01
CA LEU A 441 6.77 15.32 45.59
C LEU A 441 6.41 15.66 44.14
N LEU A 442 6.37 14.66 43.28
CA LEU A 442 6.16 14.78 41.84
C LEU A 442 4.89 14.03 41.44
N SER A 443 4.22 14.51 40.38
CA SER A 443 2.93 13.96 39.91
C SER A 443 3.04 13.39 38.50
N GLY A 444 2.75 12.10 38.36
CA GLY A 444 2.73 11.35 37.09
C GLY A 444 1.33 10.98 36.64
N THR A 445 1.20 10.45 35.42
CA THR A 445 -0.08 9.96 34.87
C THR A 445 0.00 8.47 34.60
N GLU A 446 -1.04 7.74 34.94
CA GLU A 446 -1.09 6.29 34.69
C GLU A 446 -1.49 5.96 33.26
N ILE A 447 -1.13 4.76 32.81
CA ILE A 447 -1.80 4.07 31.70
C ILE A 447 -2.74 3.03 32.28
N VAL A 448 -4.01 3.01 31.86
CA VAL A 448 -5.01 2.03 32.29
C VAL A 448 -5.31 1.10 31.14
N ILE A 449 -5.02 -0.18 31.32
CA ILE A 449 -5.40 -1.24 30.38
C ILE A 449 -6.65 -1.91 30.93
N THR A 450 -7.72 -1.82 30.17
CA THR A 450 -9.02 -2.40 30.47
C THR A 450 -9.28 -3.57 29.52
N ASN A 451 -9.73 -4.70 30.06
CA ASN A 451 -10.21 -5.82 29.27
C ASN A 451 -11.73 -5.69 29.07
N PRO A 452 -12.21 -5.35 27.85
CA PRO A 452 -13.63 -5.33 27.56
C PRO A 452 -14.20 -6.74 27.29
N GLY A 453 -13.36 -7.76 27.09
CA GLY A 453 -13.73 -9.13 26.76
C GLY A 453 -13.78 -10.09 27.97
N THR A 454 -13.94 -11.40 27.72
CA THR A 454 -13.87 -12.43 28.76
C THR A 454 -12.41 -12.70 29.08
N GLY A 455 -11.99 -12.39 30.29
CA GLY A 455 -10.69 -12.83 30.77
C GLY A 455 -10.20 -12.10 32.01
N THR A 456 -9.39 -12.77 32.82
CA THR A 456 -8.84 -12.18 34.05
C THR A 456 -7.45 -11.63 33.79
N MET A 457 -7.27 -10.34 34.03
CA MET A 457 -5.96 -9.72 34.17
C MET A 457 -5.54 -9.81 35.64
N THR A 458 -4.39 -10.42 35.89
CA THR A 458 -3.80 -10.54 37.23
C THR A 458 -2.30 -10.26 37.18
N THR A 459 -1.76 -9.75 38.27
CA THR A 459 -0.31 -9.64 38.49
C THR A 459 0.11 -10.68 39.53
N ASP A 460 1.20 -11.37 39.29
CA ASP A 460 1.84 -12.31 40.22
C ASP A 460 3.34 -12.00 40.37
N ASN A 461 4.10 -12.91 40.99
CA ASN A 461 5.55 -12.75 41.18
C ASN A 461 6.38 -12.84 39.89
N THR A 462 5.76 -13.10 38.75
CA THR A 462 6.38 -13.07 37.42
C THR A 462 6.00 -11.82 36.62
N SER A 463 5.12 -10.98 37.16
CA SER A 463 4.66 -9.73 36.54
C SER A 463 5.58 -8.55 36.85
N GLY A 464 5.77 -7.64 35.90
CA GLY A 464 6.65 -6.48 36.08
C GLY A 464 7.08 -5.81 34.78
N TRP A 465 7.89 -4.75 34.90
CA TRP A 465 8.49 -4.06 33.76
C TRP A 465 9.68 -4.84 33.20
N LEU A 466 9.86 -4.77 31.87
CA LEU A 466 10.89 -5.45 31.09
C LEU A 466 11.89 -4.43 30.52
N SER A 467 13.17 -4.80 30.51
CA SER A 467 14.25 -3.96 29.98
C SER A 467 15.27 -4.80 29.21
N PRO A 468 15.85 -4.29 28.10
CA PRO A 468 16.89 -4.98 27.34
C PRO A 468 18.27 -4.88 28.01
N VAL A 469 18.44 -3.99 29.00
CA VAL A 469 19.68 -3.74 29.74
C VAL A 469 19.44 -3.91 31.24
N ILE A 470 20.49 -3.91 32.07
CA ILE A 470 20.32 -3.86 33.54
C ILE A 470 19.92 -2.42 33.90
N PRO A 471 18.68 -2.14 34.35
CA PRO A 471 18.21 -0.76 34.58
C PRO A 471 18.92 -0.12 35.77
N ASN A 472 19.25 1.17 35.67
CA ASN A 472 19.59 1.97 36.83
C ASN A 472 18.31 2.60 37.42
N ASP A 473 17.75 1.96 38.44
CA ASP A 473 16.47 2.36 39.04
C ASP A 473 16.56 3.47 40.10
N ALA A 474 17.73 4.07 40.30
CA ALA A 474 17.94 5.01 41.40
C ALA A 474 16.97 6.21 41.39
N TYR A 475 16.40 6.55 40.22
CA TYR A 475 15.50 7.69 39.99
C TYR A 475 14.23 7.30 39.19
N MET A 476 13.90 6.01 39.14
CA MET A 476 12.73 5.52 38.41
C MET A 476 11.62 5.15 39.39
N HIS A 477 10.46 5.78 39.25
CA HIS A 477 9.23 5.25 39.81
C HIS A 477 8.59 4.29 38.82
N LYS A 478 8.32 3.07 39.27
CA LYS A 478 7.64 2.05 38.48
C LYS A 478 6.67 1.26 39.36
N ALA A 479 5.43 1.08 38.88
CA ALA A 479 4.48 0.20 39.52
C ALA A 479 3.47 -0.36 38.51
N LEU A 480 2.88 -1.51 38.86
CA LEU A 480 1.86 -2.19 38.07
C LEU A 480 0.57 -2.44 38.91
N PRO A 481 -0.06 -1.40 39.51
CA PRO A 481 -1.21 -1.62 40.39
C PRO A 481 -2.45 -2.15 39.67
N ILE A 482 -3.31 -2.86 40.40
CA ILE A 482 -4.64 -3.28 39.92
C ILE A 482 -5.70 -2.33 40.48
N GLY A 483 -6.63 -1.86 39.64
CA GLY A 483 -7.77 -1.02 40.05
C GLY A 483 -9.13 -1.49 39.52
N PRO A 484 -10.25 -1.04 40.11
CA PRO A 484 -11.59 -1.29 39.57
C PRO A 484 -11.76 -0.59 38.21
N ALA A 485 -12.46 -1.23 37.26
CA ALA A 485 -12.56 -0.80 35.87
C ALA A 485 -13.18 0.60 35.68
N ALA A 486 -12.57 1.38 34.78
CA ALA A 486 -13.31 2.35 33.98
C ALA A 486 -14.09 1.60 32.88
N ALA A 487 -15.32 2.02 32.61
CA ALA A 487 -16.24 1.30 31.74
C ALA A 487 -15.92 1.52 30.24
N GLY A 488 -15.06 0.68 29.66
CA GLY A 488 -15.01 0.47 28.22
C GLY A 488 -16.08 -0.55 27.79
N ARG A 489 -16.89 -0.24 26.77
CA ARG A 489 -17.89 -1.17 26.21
C ARG A 489 -17.24 -2.02 25.10
N ALA A 490 -17.49 -3.32 25.11
CA ALA A 490 -17.09 -4.21 24.01
C ALA A 490 -17.86 -3.91 22.71
N LEU A 491 -17.16 -3.96 21.57
CA LEU A 491 -17.75 -3.81 20.24
C LEU A 491 -18.45 -5.11 19.82
N ILE A 492 -19.59 -4.99 19.12
CA ILE A 492 -20.20 -6.12 18.42
C ILE A 492 -19.25 -6.50 17.28
N THR A 493 -18.63 -7.67 17.35
CA THR A 493 -17.53 -8.06 16.45
C THR A 493 -17.91 -9.29 15.63
N SER A 494 -17.59 -9.32 14.33
CA SER A 494 -17.69 -10.53 13.48
C SER A 494 -16.33 -11.02 13.03
N THR A 495 -16.19 -12.34 12.92
CA THR A 495 -15.00 -13.01 12.38
C THR A 495 -15.22 -13.29 10.90
N VAL A 496 -14.29 -12.86 10.06
CA VAL A 496 -14.38 -12.94 8.60
C VAL A 496 -13.16 -13.67 8.03
N VAL A 497 -13.39 -14.50 7.01
CA VAL A 497 -12.33 -15.10 6.19
C VAL A 497 -12.52 -14.70 4.74
N LEU A 498 -11.48 -14.13 4.14
CA LEU A 498 -11.41 -13.85 2.71
C LEU A 498 -10.39 -14.82 2.09
N ASP A 499 -10.81 -15.54 1.06
CA ASP A 499 -9.98 -16.55 0.44
C ASP A 499 -10.19 -16.59 -1.07
N GLY A 500 -9.36 -15.88 -1.84
CA GLY A 500 -9.43 -15.87 -3.30
C GLY A 500 -10.66 -15.15 -3.87
N VAL A 501 -11.22 -14.18 -3.16
CA VAL A 501 -12.41 -13.42 -3.59
C VAL A 501 -12.14 -12.69 -4.92
N GLY A 502 -13.04 -12.86 -5.88
CA GLY A 502 -12.94 -12.29 -7.23
C GLY A 502 -12.02 -13.04 -8.19
N ARG A 503 -11.32 -14.11 -7.75
CA ARG A 503 -10.42 -14.93 -8.58
C ARG A 503 -9.51 -14.08 -9.48
N GLY A 504 -8.76 -13.16 -8.88
CA GLY A 504 -7.82 -12.29 -9.61
C GLY A 504 -8.45 -11.08 -10.30
N GLY A 505 -9.77 -11.03 -10.48
CA GLY A 505 -10.53 -9.81 -10.69
C GLY A 505 -11.07 -9.23 -9.37
N THR A 506 -11.84 -8.14 -9.44
CA THR A 506 -12.54 -7.58 -8.26
C THR A 506 -13.86 -8.34 -8.06
N GLY A 507 -14.04 -9.02 -6.93
CA GLY A 507 -15.31 -9.61 -6.51
C GLY A 507 -16.27 -8.57 -5.92
N GLY A 508 -17.47 -8.96 -5.53
CA GLY A 508 -18.52 -8.03 -5.08
C GLY A 508 -18.36 -7.53 -3.64
N ASP A 509 -19.48 -7.11 -3.07
CA ASP A 509 -19.59 -6.57 -1.72
C ASP A 509 -19.64 -7.65 -0.64
N LEU A 510 -19.02 -7.38 0.52
CA LEU A 510 -19.26 -8.12 1.75
C LEU A 510 -20.07 -7.25 2.73
N VAL A 511 -21.25 -7.72 3.14
CA VAL A 511 -22.13 -7.02 4.09
C VAL A 511 -22.47 -7.90 5.28
N ILE A 512 -22.16 -7.44 6.50
CA ILE A 512 -22.50 -8.17 7.73
C ILE A 512 -23.22 -7.26 8.71
N GLY A 513 -24.36 -7.70 9.24
CA GLY A 513 -25.15 -6.87 10.13
C GLY A 513 -26.50 -7.47 10.47
N ALA A 514 -27.56 -6.67 10.45
CA ALA A 514 -28.93 -7.17 10.48
C ALA A 514 -29.87 -6.24 9.70
N LYS A 515 -31.02 -6.76 9.27
CA LYS A 515 -32.07 -5.94 8.66
C LYS A 515 -32.80 -5.17 9.75
N ALA A 516 -33.08 -3.88 9.52
CA ALA A 516 -33.83 -3.08 10.50
C ALA A 516 -35.21 -3.69 10.80
N THR A 517 -35.63 -3.56 12.06
CA THR A 517 -36.96 -3.95 12.54
C THR A 517 -37.66 -2.75 13.17
N ALA A 518 -38.97 -2.86 13.42
CA ALA A 518 -39.72 -1.78 14.08
C ALA A 518 -39.20 -1.45 15.50
N THR A 519 -38.49 -2.37 16.15
CA THR A 519 -37.99 -2.24 17.54
C THR A 519 -36.52 -1.83 17.63
N LEU A 520 -35.72 -1.99 16.56
CA LEU A 520 -34.32 -1.62 16.52
C LEU A 520 -34.02 -0.98 15.15
N ALA A 521 -33.85 0.34 15.15
CA ALA A 521 -33.86 1.14 13.92
C ALA A 521 -32.54 1.11 13.13
N GLN A 522 -31.41 0.72 13.74
CA GLN A 522 -30.09 0.68 13.09
C GLN A 522 -29.20 -0.44 13.64
N PRO A 523 -29.55 -1.71 13.43
CA PRO A 523 -28.73 -2.82 13.89
C PRO A 523 -27.55 -3.06 12.95
N GLY A 524 -26.33 -3.19 13.47
CA GLY A 524 -25.15 -3.52 12.68
C GLY A 524 -24.02 -4.05 13.56
N VAL A 525 -22.98 -4.58 12.91
CA VAL A 525 -21.72 -4.99 13.54
C VAL A 525 -20.78 -3.80 13.60
N GLU A 526 -20.04 -3.67 14.68
CA GLU A 526 -19.16 -2.51 14.96
C GLU A 526 -17.69 -2.82 14.64
N ALA A 527 -17.29 -4.09 14.62
CA ALA A 527 -15.93 -4.48 14.25
C ALA A 527 -15.84 -5.76 13.41
N PHE A 528 -14.88 -5.81 12.49
CA PHE A 528 -14.53 -7.02 11.73
C PHE A 528 -13.10 -7.46 12.01
N ASN A 529 -12.92 -8.73 12.36
CA ASN A 529 -11.62 -9.41 12.37
C ASN A 529 -11.52 -10.24 11.10
N ILE A 530 -10.71 -9.79 10.15
CA ILE A 530 -10.60 -10.37 8.81
C ILE A 530 -9.29 -11.14 8.68
N THR A 531 -9.39 -12.43 8.39
CA THR A 531 -8.25 -13.25 7.98
C THR A 531 -8.23 -13.38 6.45
N VAL A 532 -7.11 -13.01 5.83
CA VAL A 532 -6.88 -13.12 4.39
C VAL A 532 -5.99 -14.33 4.11
N GLU A 533 -6.56 -15.35 3.49
CA GLU A 533 -5.84 -16.57 3.06
C GLU A 533 -5.23 -16.34 1.67
N ASN A 534 -5.93 -16.67 0.58
CA ASN A 534 -5.48 -16.32 -0.78
C ASN A 534 -5.84 -14.87 -1.14
N SER A 535 -5.08 -14.30 -2.08
CA SER A 535 -5.26 -12.90 -2.50
C SER A 535 -6.71 -12.62 -2.91
N SER A 536 -7.31 -11.62 -2.27
CA SER A 536 -8.76 -11.33 -2.34
C SER A 536 -8.99 -9.88 -2.72
N ARG A 537 -9.86 -9.63 -3.70
CA ARG A 537 -10.21 -8.28 -4.15
C ARG A 537 -11.72 -8.10 -4.06
N LEU A 538 -12.17 -7.04 -3.39
CA LEU A 538 -13.57 -6.73 -3.16
C LEU A 538 -13.89 -5.30 -3.61
N GLN A 539 -15.16 -5.05 -3.93
CA GLN A 539 -15.68 -3.70 -4.11
C GLN A 539 -15.75 -3.02 -2.75
N THR A 540 -16.64 -3.48 -1.86
CA THR A 540 -16.78 -2.90 -0.52
C THR A 540 -16.80 -3.94 0.60
N ILE A 541 -16.44 -3.50 1.81
CA ILE A 541 -16.64 -4.26 3.05
C ILE A 541 -17.41 -3.39 4.03
N ASN A 542 -18.65 -3.79 4.31
CA ASN A 542 -19.61 -2.95 4.99
C ASN A 542 -20.32 -3.66 6.14
N SER A 543 -20.71 -2.85 7.13
CA SER A 543 -21.72 -3.22 8.11
C SER A 543 -23.00 -2.45 7.83
N THR A 544 -24.14 -3.08 8.08
CA THR A 544 -25.45 -2.45 7.83
C THR A 544 -25.60 -1.15 8.61
N TYR A 545 -26.15 -0.14 7.94
CA TYR A 545 -26.42 1.18 8.50
C TYR A 545 -25.18 1.96 8.96
N ASN A 546 -24.06 1.83 8.24
CA ASN A 546 -22.81 2.52 8.54
C ASN A 546 -22.37 2.35 10.01
N LYS A 547 -22.42 1.11 10.52
CA LYS A 547 -22.05 0.79 11.91
C LYS A 547 -20.61 0.34 12.10
N LEU A 548 -19.90 0.00 11.02
CA LEU A 548 -18.53 -0.49 11.12
C LEU A 548 -17.61 0.60 11.64
N GLU A 549 -16.90 0.34 12.74
CA GLU A 549 -15.97 1.29 13.36
C GLU A 549 -14.53 0.82 13.29
N SER A 550 -14.30 -0.50 13.32
CA SER A 550 -12.97 -1.08 13.35
C SER A 550 -12.85 -2.29 12.43
N VAL A 551 -11.78 -2.35 11.67
CA VAL A 551 -11.39 -3.49 10.84
C VAL A 551 -9.97 -3.87 11.20
N ASN A 552 -9.75 -5.12 11.57
CA ASN A 552 -8.43 -5.69 11.78
C ASN A 552 -8.17 -6.73 10.70
N LEU A 553 -7.13 -6.53 9.90
CA LEU A 553 -6.71 -7.41 8.82
C LEU A 553 -5.46 -8.17 9.25
N VAL A 554 -5.52 -9.49 9.12
CA VAL A 554 -4.39 -10.39 9.34
C VAL A 554 -4.30 -11.38 8.19
N ASN A 555 -3.10 -11.84 7.90
CA ASN A 555 -2.96 -12.98 7.00
C ASN A 555 -3.16 -14.30 7.73
N GLY A 556 -3.77 -15.25 7.02
CA GLY A 556 -3.77 -16.66 7.39
C GLY A 556 -2.45 -17.34 7.00
N VAL A 557 -2.54 -18.63 6.67
CA VAL A 557 -1.35 -19.44 6.33
C VAL A 557 -0.77 -19.05 4.97
N VAL A 558 -1.64 -18.68 4.02
CA VAL A 558 -1.24 -18.47 2.62
C VAL A 558 -0.65 -17.08 2.37
N LYS A 559 -0.99 -16.09 3.20
CA LYS A 559 -0.47 -14.70 3.15
C LYS A 559 -0.79 -13.95 1.86
N GLY A 560 -2.02 -14.09 1.38
CA GLY A 560 -2.51 -13.38 0.20
C GLY A 560 -2.69 -11.88 0.42
N ASP A 561 -2.74 -11.17 -0.70
CA ASP A 561 -2.99 -9.72 -0.74
C ASP A 561 -4.47 -9.41 -0.51
N VAL A 562 -4.78 -8.19 -0.12
CA VAL A 562 -6.16 -7.71 -0.01
C VAL A 562 -6.33 -6.38 -0.72
N ALA A 563 -7.35 -6.28 -1.57
CA ALA A 563 -7.74 -5.03 -2.21
C ALA A 563 -9.22 -4.71 -1.96
N VAL A 564 -9.52 -3.48 -1.53
CA VAL A 564 -10.89 -3.01 -1.23
C VAL A 564 -11.03 -1.59 -1.79
N ARG A 565 -11.54 -1.45 -3.03
CA ARG A 565 -11.38 -0.24 -3.87
C ARG A 565 -12.67 0.37 -4.42
N GLY A 566 -13.83 0.03 -3.85
CA GLY A 566 -15.12 0.46 -4.37
C GLY A 566 -15.38 -0.02 -5.80
N SER A 567 -16.48 0.45 -6.39
CA SER A 567 -16.84 0.27 -7.80
C SER A 567 -17.92 1.27 -8.19
N THR A 568 -17.65 2.08 -9.21
CA THR A 568 -18.64 3.04 -9.76
C THR A 568 -19.54 2.44 -10.84
N ALA A 569 -19.47 1.12 -11.06
CA ALA A 569 -20.23 0.44 -12.11
C ALA A 569 -21.73 0.33 -11.73
N GLY A 570 -22.56 1.23 -12.24
CA GLY A 570 -24.00 1.35 -11.92
C GLY A 570 -24.95 0.24 -12.42
N ILE A 571 -24.46 -0.98 -12.63
CA ILE A 571 -25.30 -2.14 -13.01
C ILE A 571 -25.73 -2.93 -11.75
N ASP A 572 -25.08 -2.69 -10.62
CA ASP A 572 -25.25 -3.46 -9.39
C ASP A 572 -26.31 -2.90 -8.43
N GLN A 573 -27.05 -3.77 -7.73
CA GLN A 573 -28.06 -3.36 -6.74
C GLN A 573 -27.50 -3.44 -5.33
N PRO A 574 -27.65 -2.40 -4.50
CA PRO A 574 -27.11 -2.42 -3.14
C PRO A 574 -27.80 -3.47 -2.29
N LEU A 575 -27.00 -4.24 -1.54
CA LEU A 575 -27.54 -5.09 -0.48
C LEU A 575 -28.25 -4.27 0.61
N PRO A 576 -29.28 -4.84 1.28
CA PRO A 576 -30.03 -4.14 2.32
C PRO A 576 -29.15 -3.49 3.40
N GLY A 577 -29.43 -2.22 3.70
CA GLY A 577 -28.77 -1.47 4.78
C GLY A 577 -27.56 -0.64 4.35
N LEU A 578 -27.12 -0.72 3.08
CA LEU A 578 -26.01 0.08 2.55
C LEU A 578 -26.42 1.48 2.07
N VAL A 579 -27.62 1.61 1.53
CA VAL A 579 -28.11 2.87 0.94
C VAL A 579 -29.35 3.37 1.69
N SER A 580 -29.24 4.56 2.29
CA SER A 580 -30.38 5.29 2.86
C SER A 580 -30.06 6.77 3.04
N GLU A 581 -31.09 7.62 3.18
CA GLU A 581 -30.91 9.05 3.50
C GLU A 581 -30.07 9.30 4.78
N ARG A 582 -30.04 8.33 5.71
CA ARG A 582 -29.32 8.44 6.99
C ARG A 582 -27.93 7.83 6.98
N THR A 583 -27.61 7.00 6.00
CA THR A 583 -26.36 6.22 5.95
C THR A 583 -25.52 6.58 4.74
N GLY A 584 -26.03 7.42 3.83
CA GLY A 584 -25.38 7.73 2.57
C GLY A 584 -25.53 6.57 1.57
N SER A 585 -24.73 6.61 0.50
CA SER A 585 -24.49 5.46 -0.37
C SER A 585 -23.16 4.86 0.04
N GLN A 586 -23.16 3.59 0.47
CA GLN A 586 -21.94 2.81 0.73
C GLN A 586 -21.68 1.77 -0.39
N HIS A 587 -22.37 1.95 -1.52
CA HIS A 587 -22.39 1.07 -2.69
C HIS A 587 -22.33 1.91 -3.96
N GLY A 588 -21.75 1.34 -5.02
CA GLY A 588 -21.73 1.97 -6.33
C GLY A 588 -20.91 3.26 -6.41
N ASP A 589 -19.92 3.42 -5.53
CA ASP A 589 -19.04 4.59 -5.46
C ASP A 589 -17.55 4.21 -5.47
N THR A 590 -16.68 5.19 -5.31
CA THR A 590 -15.23 5.03 -5.42
C THR A 590 -14.61 4.32 -4.21
N TYR A 591 -15.29 4.20 -3.07
CA TYR A 591 -14.64 3.80 -1.82
C TYR A 591 -15.01 2.39 -1.41
N GLY A 592 -14.02 1.64 -0.94
CA GLY A 592 -14.23 0.30 -0.39
C GLY A 592 -14.61 0.29 1.10
N PHE A 593 -14.27 1.36 1.83
CA PHE A 593 -14.67 1.59 3.22
C PHE A 593 -15.26 3.00 3.42
N HIS A 594 -16.31 3.10 4.24
CA HIS A 594 -17.01 4.35 4.53
C HIS A 594 -17.10 4.60 6.04
N ASP A 595 -16.63 5.76 6.47
CA ASP A 595 -16.69 6.26 7.84
C ASP A 595 -16.22 5.24 8.89
N VAL A 596 -15.23 4.43 8.54
CA VAL A 596 -14.57 3.51 9.47
C VAL A 596 -13.55 4.31 10.26
N ARG A 597 -13.52 4.12 11.57
CA ARG A 597 -12.57 4.82 12.42
C ARG A 597 -11.18 4.20 12.34
N GLN A 598 -11.11 2.87 12.38
CA GLN A 598 -9.85 2.14 12.45
C GLN A 598 -9.79 1.06 11.39
N VAL A 599 -8.81 1.11 10.51
CA VAL A 599 -8.43 0.01 9.62
C VAL A 599 -6.98 -0.34 9.93
N ASN A 600 -6.77 -1.48 10.59
CA ASN A 600 -5.45 -1.93 11.01
C ASN A 600 -5.03 -3.13 10.17
N ALA A 601 -4.02 -2.95 9.33
CA ALA A 601 -3.41 -4.02 8.56
C ALA A 601 -1.96 -4.33 8.98
N GLY A 602 -1.46 -3.82 10.10
CA GLY A 602 -0.04 -3.94 10.50
C GLY A 602 0.47 -5.38 10.68
N ALA A 603 -0.44 -6.36 10.80
CA ALA A 603 -0.11 -7.79 10.85
C ALA A 603 -0.10 -8.49 9.49
N MET A 604 -0.54 -7.81 8.41
CA MET A 604 -0.51 -8.32 7.04
C MET A 604 0.94 -8.41 6.54
N LYS A 605 1.18 -9.46 5.75
CA LYS A 605 2.40 -9.77 5.00
C LYS A 605 2.17 -9.75 3.49
N GLY A 606 0.95 -10.03 3.04
CA GLY A 606 0.50 -9.73 1.68
C GLY A 606 0.22 -8.23 1.55
N LYS A 607 0.22 -7.74 0.31
CA LYS A 607 -0.05 -6.35 -0.02
C LYS A 607 -1.47 -5.94 0.39
N VAL A 608 -1.61 -4.71 0.86
CA VAL A 608 -2.85 -4.04 1.26
C VAL A 608 -3.10 -2.89 0.28
N ASP A 609 -4.27 -2.90 -0.37
CA ASP A 609 -4.68 -1.87 -1.33
C ASP A 609 -6.10 -1.38 -0.94
N ILE A 610 -6.21 -0.23 -0.29
CA ILE A 610 -7.49 0.27 0.23
C ILE A 610 -7.83 1.66 -0.31
N GLU A 611 -9.09 1.83 -0.68
CA GLU A 611 -9.71 3.15 -0.90
C GLU A 611 -10.80 3.37 0.15
N ALA A 612 -10.76 4.50 0.85
CA ALA A 612 -11.68 4.79 1.93
C ALA A 612 -12.12 6.25 1.96
N VAL A 613 -13.22 6.52 2.65
CA VAL A 613 -13.70 7.88 2.91
C VAL A 613 -14.10 8.06 4.37
N VAL A 614 -13.72 9.19 4.95
CA VAL A 614 -14.27 9.71 6.20
C VAL A 614 -15.07 10.96 5.89
N GLY A 615 -16.38 10.77 5.73
CA GLY A 615 -17.31 11.79 5.28
C GLY A 615 -18.08 12.48 6.42
N ASP A 616 -19.05 13.30 6.02
CA ASP A 616 -19.85 14.10 6.95
C ASP A 616 -20.68 13.24 7.93
N LEU A 617 -21.00 12.00 7.56
CA LEU A 617 -21.71 11.06 8.42
C LEU A 617 -20.84 10.58 9.60
N ALA A 618 -19.51 10.56 9.45
CA ALA A 618 -18.58 10.29 10.55
C ALA A 618 -18.72 11.32 11.68
N VAL A 619 -19.09 12.57 11.37
CA VAL A 619 -19.34 13.61 12.40
C VAL A 619 -20.49 13.18 13.29
N ALA A 620 -21.63 12.79 12.73
CA ALA A 620 -22.79 12.37 13.52
C ALA A 620 -22.53 11.06 14.29
N LYS A 621 -21.74 10.16 13.69
CA LYS A 621 -21.38 8.85 14.23
C LYS A 621 -20.41 8.96 15.41
N TYR A 622 -19.37 9.80 15.32
CA TYR A 622 -18.27 9.82 16.29
C TYR A 622 -18.14 11.12 17.08
N ILE A 623 -18.38 12.27 16.45
CA ILE A 623 -18.06 13.59 17.02
C ILE A 623 -19.27 14.20 17.75
N GLY A 624 -20.46 14.14 17.14
CA GLY A 624 -21.69 14.79 17.64
C GLY A 624 -22.32 14.16 18.88
N GLN A 625 -21.70 13.11 19.44
CA GLN A 625 -22.15 12.43 20.66
C GLN A 625 -21.03 12.33 21.71
N PRO A 626 -20.38 13.44 22.11
CA PRO A 626 -19.23 13.39 23.00
C PRO A 626 -19.64 12.92 24.42
N GLY A 627 -18.79 12.11 25.07
CA GLY A 627 -19.12 11.47 26.36
C GLY A 627 -20.07 10.27 26.24
N SER A 628 -20.44 9.88 25.02
CA SER A 628 -21.09 8.61 24.73
C SER A 628 -20.04 7.54 24.33
N GLN A 629 -20.43 6.54 23.53
CA GLN A 629 -19.66 5.36 23.12
C GLN A 629 -18.33 5.69 22.39
N THR A 630 -18.09 6.95 22.02
CA THR A 630 -17.01 7.40 21.12
C THR A 630 -15.84 8.09 21.83
N GLY A 631 -15.81 8.02 23.17
CA GLY A 631 -14.71 8.54 24.01
C GLY A 631 -15.14 9.66 24.96
N ALA A 632 -14.37 9.85 26.03
CA ALA A 632 -14.63 10.88 27.02
C ALA A 632 -14.52 12.29 26.42
N LEU A 633 -15.26 13.27 26.95
CA LEU A 633 -15.18 14.69 26.56
C LEU A 633 -13.76 15.28 26.68
N THR A 634 -12.87 14.60 27.39
CA THR A 634 -11.47 14.96 27.65
C THR A 634 -10.48 14.35 26.66
N GLU A 635 -10.94 13.59 25.66
CA GLU A 635 -10.08 12.89 24.70
C GLU A 635 -10.55 13.15 23.26
N SER A 636 -9.61 13.19 22.31
CA SER A 636 -9.90 13.28 20.86
C SER A 636 -10.41 11.96 20.30
N VAL A 637 -11.18 12.00 19.21
CA VAL A 637 -11.49 10.79 18.42
C VAL A 637 -10.37 10.52 17.43
N ASP A 638 -9.73 9.37 17.53
CA ASP A 638 -8.65 8.97 16.64
C ASP A 638 -9.19 8.13 15.48
N PHE A 639 -8.88 8.54 14.26
CA PHE A 639 -9.03 7.74 13.05
C PHE A 639 -7.66 7.25 12.62
N ILE A 640 -7.53 5.94 12.42
CA ILE A 640 -6.22 5.30 12.25
C ILE A 640 -6.31 4.30 11.11
N TYR A 641 -5.50 4.50 10.09
CA TYR A 641 -5.36 3.64 8.93
C TYR A 641 -3.90 3.18 8.84
N LEU A 642 -3.65 1.89 9.02
CA LEU A 642 -2.32 1.31 9.00
C LEU A 642 -2.24 0.28 7.89
N GLY A 643 -1.23 0.41 7.02
CA GLY A 643 -0.82 -0.67 6.13
C GLY A 643 -0.11 -1.78 6.89
N GLY A 644 0.42 -2.73 6.13
CA GLY A 644 1.04 -3.97 6.54
C GLY A 644 2.56 -3.92 6.52
N ASN A 645 3.17 -4.98 6.00
CA ASN A 645 4.62 -5.16 5.94
C ASN A 645 5.10 -5.51 4.53
N ASN A 646 4.46 -4.93 3.51
CA ASN A 646 4.71 -5.13 2.09
C ASN A 646 4.40 -3.80 1.37
N ASP A 647 4.66 -3.69 0.08
CA ASP A 647 4.47 -2.45 -0.68
C ASP A 647 2.98 -2.14 -0.85
N ASP A 648 2.41 -1.34 0.05
CA ASP A 648 0.99 -1.12 0.20
C ASP A 648 0.51 0.14 -0.54
N ASN A 649 -0.80 0.23 -0.75
CA ASN A 649 -1.44 1.39 -1.38
C ASN A 649 -2.64 1.82 -0.53
N LEU A 650 -2.49 2.95 0.15
CA LEU A 650 -3.52 3.52 1.02
C LEU A 650 -3.99 4.84 0.42
N MET A 651 -5.24 4.89 -0.03
CA MET A 651 -5.87 6.11 -0.51
C MET A 651 -7.11 6.43 0.32
N LEU A 652 -7.17 7.66 0.84
CA LEU A 652 -8.30 8.09 1.66
C LEU A 652 -8.72 9.51 1.36
N ASP A 653 -10.03 9.72 1.41
CA ASP A 653 -10.62 11.04 1.31
C ASP A 653 -11.27 11.44 2.64
N ILE A 654 -11.02 12.66 3.10
CA ILE A 654 -11.69 13.26 4.26
C ILE A 654 -12.51 14.44 3.77
N THR A 655 -13.76 14.60 4.18
CA THR A 655 -14.50 15.82 3.84
C THR A 655 -13.97 17.02 4.63
N SER A 656 -13.94 18.19 4.01
CA SER A 656 -13.51 19.43 4.67
C SER A 656 -14.29 19.73 5.97
N ASN A 657 -15.56 19.35 6.02
CA ASN A 657 -16.40 19.47 7.22
C ASN A 657 -15.89 18.63 8.38
N MET A 658 -15.36 17.44 8.12
CA MET A 658 -14.74 16.57 9.13
C MET A 658 -13.39 17.12 9.55
N ALA A 659 -12.53 17.48 8.58
CA ALA A 659 -11.18 17.99 8.83
C ALA A 659 -11.18 19.27 9.69
N ALA A 660 -12.20 20.13 9.51
CA ALA A 660 -12.35 21.39 10.24
C ALA A 660 -13.04 21.26 11.61
N LYS A 661 -13.36 20.06 12.11
CA LYS A 661 -14.10 19.92 13.38
C LYS A 661 -13.30 20.39 14.59
N HIS A 662 -13.86 21.35 15.32
CA HIS A 662 -13.29 21.95 16.52
C HIS A 662 -14.40 22.42 17.48
N GLY A 663 -14.16 22.31 18.79
CA GLY A 663 -14.96 22.95 19.84
C GLY A 663 -16.15 22.14 20.38
N THR A 664 -16.31 20.87 19.98
CA THR A 664 -17.33 19.97 20.55
C THR A 664 -16.87 19.33 21.86
N ARG A 665 -15.55 19.20 22.05
CA ARG A 665 -14.90 18.62 23.23
C ARG A 665 -14.35 19.68 24.20
N ALA A 666 -13.73 19.23 25.30
CA ALA A 666 -13.17 20.13 26.30
C ALA A 666 -12.12 21.08 25.70
N ALA A 667 -12.04 22.31 26.22
CA ALA A 667 -11.08 23.30 25.76
C ALA A 667 -9.64 22.74 25.79
N GLY A 668 -8.91 22.90 24.69
CA GLY A 668 -7.54 22.37 24.52
C GLY A 668 -7.47 20.93 24.03
N VAL A 669 -8.60 20.26 23.78
CA VAL A 669 -8.66 18.92 23.17
C VAL A 669 -9.23 19.06 21.76
N THR A 670 -8.53 18.52 20.76
CA THR A 670 -9.05 18.48 19.38
C THR A 670 -10.22 17.50 19.29
N ASP A 671 -11.23 17.82 18.48
CA ASP A 671 -12.40 16.95 18.34
C ASP A 671 -12.04 15.61 17.69
N PHE A 672 -11.06 15.66 16.78
CA PHE A 672 -10.65 14.59 15.88
C PHE A 672 -9.13 14.63 15.67
N ARG A 673 -8.54 13.44 15.50
CA ARG A 673 -7.19 13.23 14.99
C ARG A 673 -7.23 12.13 13.94
N PHE A 674 -6.42 12.27 12.91
CA PHE A 674 -6.27 11.33 11.81
C PHE A 674 -4.82 10.92 11.68
N LYS A 675 -4.59 9.61 11.58
CA LYS A 675 -3.29 9.04 11.24
C LYS A 675 -3.46 8.04 10.11
N MET A 676 -2.65 8.18 9.09
CA MET A 676 -2.40 7.13 8.09
C MET A 676 -0.92 6.77 8.11
N ALA A 677 -0.58 5.48 8.07
CA ALA A 677 0.79 5.02 7.98
C ALA A 677 0.91 3.82 7.03
N GLY A 678 1.92 3.82 6.16
CA GLY A 678 2.24 2.70 5.26
C GLY A 678 2.68 1.47 6.04
N GLY A 679 3.74 1.58 6.84
CA GLY A 679 4.23 0.47 7.64
C GLY A 679 5.65 0.07 7.24
N PHE A 680 5.85 -1.18 6.81
CA PHE A 680 7.11 -1.60 6.19
C PHE A 680 6.85 -1.90 4.71
N GLY A 681 7.79 -1.58 3.83
CA GLY A 681 7.64 -1.78 2.38
C GLY A 681 7.75 -0.45 1.65
N ASP A 682 7.80 -0.47 0.33
CA ASP A 682 7.79 0.76 -0.47
C ASP A 682 6.32 1.19 -0.69
N ASP A 683 5.77 1.95 0.25
CA ASP A 683 4.33 2.24 0.35
C ASP A 683 3.89 3.46 -0.47
N GLN A 684 2.62 3.45 -0.87
CA GLN A 684 1.96 4.60 -1.50
C GLN A 684 0.86 5.12 -0.57
N VAL A 685 1.05 6.31 0.00
CA VAL A 685 0.17 6.89 1.02
C VAL A 685 -0.44 8.19 0.48
N THR A 686 -1.74 8.20 0.20
CA THR A 686 -2.44 9.36 -0.39
C THR A 686 -3.64 9.79 0.45
N LEU A 687 -3.68 11.06 0.85
CA LEU A 687 -4.82 11.66 1.54
C LEU A 687 -5.31 12.90 0.80
N ARG A 688 -6.62 12.98 0.54
CA ARG A 688 -7.25 14.18 -0.01
C ARG A 688 -8.25 14.77 0.97
N ILE A 689 -8.23 16.08 1.14
CA ILE A 689 -9.33 16.78 1.81
C ILE A 689 -10.29 17.28 0.73
N LEU A 690 -11.47 16.66 0.67
CA LEU A 690 -12.48 17.02 -0.31
C LEU A 690 -13.09 18.38 0.07
N PRO A 691 -13.09 19.36 -0.86
CA PRO A 691 -13.60 20.69 -0.57
C PRO A 691 -15.11 20.64 -0.29
N SER A 692 -15.57 21.60 0.50
CA SER A 692 -17.01 21.75 0.77
C SER A 692 -17.77 22.01 -0.52
N VAL A 693 -18.88 21.30 -0.70
CA VAL A 693 -19.83 21.52 -1.82
C VAL A 693 -20.39 22.96 -1.80
N GLN A 694 -20.26 23.68 -0.68
CA GLN A 694 -20.74 25.06 -0.51
C GLN A 694 -19.67 26.14 -0.77
N GLY A 695 -18.41 25.77 -1.09
CA GLY A 695 -17.36 26.71 -1.49
C GLY A 695 -16.94 27.73 -0.42
N ASN A 696 -17.04 27.39 0.87
CA ASN A 696 -16.62 28.26 1.97
C ASN A 696 -15.25 27.79 2.50
N ASP A 697 -14.20 28.58 2.33
CA ASP A 697 -12.82 28.26 2.75
C ASP A 697 -12.57 28.42 4.26
N ALA A 698 -13.57 28.84 5.05
CA ALA A 698 -13.44 28.95 6.51
C ALA A 698 -13.14 27.62 7.23
N TRP A 699 -13.23 26.49 6.51
CA TRP A 699 -12.85 25.19 7.02
C TRP A 699 -11.32 25.08 7.19
N MET A 700 -10.52 25.71 6.30
CA MET A 700 -9.06 25.65 6.33
C MET A 700 -8.53 26.28 7.62
N VAL A 701 -8.93 27.51 7.93
CA VAL A 701 -8.56 28.19 9.18
C VAL A 701 -8.81 27.35 10.44
N ASN A 702 -9.91 26.59 10.48
CA ASN A 702 -10.17 25.71 11.63
C ASN A 702 -9.31 24.44 11.61
N GLN A 703 -9.04 23.92 10.41
CA GLN A 703 -8.20 22.74 10.22
C GLN A 703 -6.73 23.04 10.52
N ASP A 704 -6.22 24.19 10.11
CA ASP A 704 -4.89 24.69 10.45
C ASP A 704 -4.76 24.72 11.97
N LEU A 705 -5.67 25.40 12.71
CA LEU A 705 -5.66 25.43 14.17
C LEU A 705 -5.68 24.06 14.86
N ASN A 706 -6.27 23.05 14.21
CA ASN A 706 -6.44 21.72 14.79
C ASN A 706 -5.16 20.88 14.74
N HIS A 707 -4.30 21.04 13.72
CA HIS A 707 -3.15 20.16 13.46
C HIS A 707 -3.47 18.67 13.67
N ASN A 708 -4.56 18.23 13.06
CA ASN A 708 -5.21 16.96 13.36
C ASN A 708 -4.93 15.84 12.36
N ILE A 709 -4.09 16.06 11.34
CA ILE A 709 -3.83 15.09 10.28
C ILE A 709 -2.33 14.76 10.22
N THR A 710 -2.02 13.46 10.23
CA THR A 710 -0.66 12.94 10.07
C THR A 710 -0.66 11.80 9.05
N LEU A 711 0.29 11.86 8.12
CA LEU A 711 0.61 10.80 7.18
C LEU A 711 2.05 10.37 7.43
N SER A 712 2.30 9.06 7.38
CA SER A 712 3.64 8.51 7.52
C SER A 712 3.88 7.43 6.46
N GLY A 713 5.06 7.42 5.85
CA GLY A 713 5.53 6.31 5.01
C GLY A 713 5.83 5.11 5.91
N GLY A 714 6.86 5.26 6.73
CA GLY A 714 7.28 4.22 7.68
C GLY A 714 8.70 3.76 7.39
N GLU A 715 8.87 2.49 7.07
CA GLU A 715 10.16 1.90 6.71
C GLU A 715 10.12 1.42 5.25
N GLY A 716 10.98 1.94 4.39
CA GLY A 716 11.00 1.64 2.96
C GLY A 716 11.15 2.91 2.13
N ASN A 717 11.14 2.80 0.81
CA ASN A 717 11.15 3.98 -0.06
C ASN A 717 9.70 4.36 -0.36
N ASP A 718 9.12 5.21 0.49
CA ASP A 718 7.71 5.50 0.46
C ASP A 718 7.38 6.66 -0.48
N THR A 719 6.13 6.72 -0.92
CA THR A 719 5.60 7.90 -1.60
C THR A 719 4.36 8.43 -0.92
N ILE A 720 4.48 9.65 -0.39
CA ILE A 720 3.42 10.34 0.33
C ILE A 720 2.85 11.44 -0.55
N ARG A 721 1.52 11.50 -0.69
CA ARG A 721 0.82 12.51 -1.48
C ARG A 721 -0.32 13.14 -0.70
N LYS A 722 -0.28 14.47 -0.61
CA LYS A 722 -1.39 15.29 -0.12
C LYS A 722 -1.84 16.21 -1.26
N PRO A 723 -2.67 15.73 -2.22
CA PRO A 723 -3.20 16.63 -3.23
C PRO A 723 -4.33 17.49 -2.64
N GLY A 724 -4.39 18.75 -3.07
CA GLY A 724 -5.44 19.68 -2.65
C GLY A 724 -5.17 20.38 -1.32
N ALA A 725 -6.13 21.19 -0.90
CA ALA A 725 -5.94 22.18 0.15
C ALA A 725 -5.93 21.58 1.56
N GLY A 726 -5.48 22.40 2.53
CA GLY A 726 -5.41 22.09 3.95
C GLY A 726 -4.01 21.66 4.37
N ASP A 727 -3.85 21.25 5.62
CA ASP A 727 -2.55 21.05 6.25
C ASP A 727 -2.40 19.62 6.77
N ALA A 728 -1.19 19.08 6.71
CA ALA A 728 -0.87 17.80 7.31
C ALA A 728 0.57 17.78 7.82
N VAL A 729 0.82 16.89 8.78
CA VAL A 729 2.18 16.41 9.06
C VAL A 729 2.47 15.27 8.07
N LEU A 730 3.52 15.41 7.27
CA LEU A 730 3.99 14.43 6.30
C LEU A 730 5.34 13.90 6.77
N ASP A 731 5.39 12.63 7.16
CA ASP A 731 6.58 12.00 7.75
C ASP A 731 7.05 10.86 6.84
N GLY A 732 8.15 11.04 6.09
CA GLY A 732 8.69 10.01 5.21
C GLY A 732 9.03 8.75 6.01
N GLY A 733 9.88 8.92 7.02
CA GLY A 733 10.30 7.84 7.91
C GLY A 733 11.74 7.42 7.60
N ASN A 734 11.96 6.12 7.42
CA ASN A 734 13.28 5.58 7.08
C ASN A 734 13.27 5.04 5.65
N GLY A 735 14.25 5.44 4.85
CA GLY A 735 14.40 5.01 3.45
C GLY A 735 14.42 6.23 2.54
N ASN A 736 14.51 6.04 1.22
CA ASN A 736 14.54 7.17 0.29
C ASN A 736 13.11 7.52 -0.10
N ASP A 737 12.52 8.50 0.59
CA ASP A 737 11.12 8.83 0.47
C ASP A 737 10.85 9.91 -0.58
N THR A 738 9.64 9.89 -1.14
CA THR A 738 9.16 10.94 -2.04
C THR A 738 7.88 11.56 -1.49
N ILE A 739 7.93 12.85 -1.16
CA ILE A 739 6.82 13.56 -0.53
C ILE A 739 6.30 14.66 -1.48
N TYR A 740 5.05 14.54 -1.90
CA TYR A 740 4.32 15.56 -2.66
C TYR A 740 3.33 16.28 -1.74
N ALA A 741 3.71 17.46 -1.27
CA ALA A 741 2.99 18.24 -0.26
C ALA A 741 1.66 18.82 -0.79
N GLU A 742 1.70 19.35 -2.00
CA GLU A 742 0.55 19.75 -2.82
C GLU A 742 1.02 19.84 -4.27
N ASN A 743 0.30 19.21 -5.21
CA ASN A 743 0.83 18.98 -6.57
C ASN A 743 -0.31 18.82 -7.61
N THR A 744 -1.37 19.61 -7.51
CA THR A 744 -2.60 19.43 -8.31
C THR A 744 -2.77 20.39 -9.49
N GLY A 745 -1.84 21.33 -9.71
CA GLY A 745 -1.88 22.27 -10.82
C GLY A 745 -1.80 21.61 -12.21
N LEU A 746 -2.86 21.76 -13.00
CA LEU A 746 -2.93 21.20 -14.37
C LEU A 746 -3.46 22.24 -15.36
N GLN A 747 -2.88 22.24 -16.57
CA GLN A 747 -3.32 23.10 -17.67
C GLN A 747 -4.44 22.43 -18.47
N GLY A 748 -5.50 23.16 -18.79
CA GLY A 748 -6.50 22.72 -19.77
C GLY A 748 -5.91 22.72 -21.18
N VAL A 749 -5.87 21.55 -21.82
CA VAL A 749 -5.27 21.32 -23.15
C VAL A 749 -6.30 20.70 -24.08
N THR A 750 -6.37 21.18 -25.33
CA THR A 750 -7.21 20.57 -26.37
C THR A 750 -6.39 19.56 -27.16
N LEU A 751 -6.82 18.31 -27.27
CA LEU A 751 -6.16 17.27 -28.07
C LEU A 751 -7.07 16.77 -29.19
N SER A 752 -6.49 16.30 -30.31
CA SER A 752 -7.23 15.54 -31.33
C SER A 752 -7.44 14.09 -30.88
N THR A 753 -8.62 13.53 -31.14
CA THR A 753 -8.87 12.10 -30.87
C THR A 753 -8.28 11.23 -31.98
N GLU A 754 -7.59 10.15 -31.60
CA GLU A 754 -6.89 9.26 -32.55
C GLU A 754 -7.83 8.64 -33.60
N ALA A 755 -9.08 8.36 -33.22
CA ALA A 755 -10.07 7.75 -34.10
C ALA A 755 -10.59 8.70 -35.20
N LYS A 756 -10.46 10.03 -35.02
CA LYS A 756 -10.90 11.02 -36.00
C LYS A 756 -10.16 12.35 -35.80
N PRO A 757 -9.15 12.69 -36.62
CA PRO A 757 -8.28 13.86 -36.41
C PRO A 757 -8.97 15.23 -36.47
N THR A 758 -10.26 15.29 -36.84
CA THR A 758 -11.09 16.51 -36.78
C THR A 758 -11.92 16.66 -35.50
N ALA A 759 -11.95 15.66 -34.63
CA ALA A 759 -12.66 15.71 -33.35
C ALA A 759 -11.67 16.03 -32.22
N THR A 760 -12.03 16.97 -31.37
CA THR A 760 -11.18 17.47 -30.27
C THR A 760 -11.78 17.14 -28.90
N SER A 761 -10.94 16.94 -27.91
CA SER A 761 -11.32 16.82 -26.49
C SER A 761 -10.45 17.72 -25.62
N THR A 762 -11.02 18.33 -24.58
CA THR A 762 -10.25 19.00 -23.54
C THR A 762 -9.80 17.97 -22.50
N THR A 763 -8.53 18.02 -22.11
CA THR A 763 -7.93 17.24 -21.01
C THR A 763 -7.12 18.18 -20.11
N TYR A 764 -6.67 17.69 -18.96
CA TYR A 764 -5.86 18.45 -18.00
C TYR A 764 -4.50 17.78 -17.85
N LEU A 765 -3.42 18.50 -18.18
CA LEU A 765 -2.05 17.96 -18.23
C LEU A 765 -1.07 18.88 -17.48
N GLY A 766 -0.06 18.27 -16.88
CA GLY A 766 1.18 18.97 -16.49
C GLY A 766 2.02 19.31 -17.71
N ALA A 767 3.14 20.00 -17.49
CA ALA A 767 4.06 20.40 -18.55
C ALA A 767 4.56 19.20 -19.39
N GLN A 768 4.75 19.43 -20.69
CA GLN A 768 5.23 18.41 -21.63
C GLN A 768 6.33 18.98 -22.52
N TRP A 769 7.43 18.24 -22.67
CA TRP A 769 8.46 18.50 -23.67
C TRP A 769 8.46 17.39 -24.72
N VAL A 770 8.88 17.75 -25.92
CA VAL A 770 9.09 16.79 -27.01
C VAL A 770 10.46 17.00 -27.62
N PHE A 771 11.08 15.92 -28.04
CA PHE A 771 12.39 15.92 -28.69
C PHE A 771 12.36 15.09 -29.96
N ASN A 772 13.33 15.33 -30.83
CA ASN A 772 13.48 14.69 -32.13
C ASN A 772 12.20 14.76 -32.99
N THR A 773 11.62 15.95 -33.07
CA THR A 773 10.44 16.22 -33.90
C THR A 773 10.84 16.87 -35.21
N ALA A 774 10.04 16.67 -36.27
CA ALA A 774 10.31 17.19 -37.61
C ALA A 774 10.42 18.74 -37.69
N ASP A 775 9.98 19.46 -36.64
CA ASP A 775 10.22 20.89 -36.46
C ASP A 775 10.39 21.18 -34.96
N GLN A 776 11.65 21.06 -34.50
CA GLN A 776 12.02 21.20 -33.09
C GLN A 776 12.12 22.65 -32.62
N ILE A 777 12.42 23.59 -33.53
CA ILE A 777 12.82 24.96 -33.17
C ILE A 777 11.64 25.94 -33.19
N GLY A 778 10.59 25.69 -33.99
CA GLY A 778 9.45 26.61 -34.10
C GLY A 778 8.62 26.72 -32.82
N LEU A 779 8.34 27.95 -32.33
CA LEU A 779 7.66 28.25 -31.06
C LEU A 779 6.28 27.57 -30.88
N LEU A 780 5.54 27.37 -31.98
CA LEU A 780 4.26 26.66 -32.03
C LEU A 780 4.20 25.75 -33.27
N ALA A 781 5.16 24.83 -33.38
CA ALA A 781 5.29 23.97 -34.54
C ALA A 781 4.21 22.87 -34.57
N PRO A 782 3.44 22.70 -35.67
CA PRO A 782 2.46 21.62 -35.79
C PRO A 782 3.05 20.21 -35.67
N ALA A 783 4.35 20.04 -35.92
CA ALA A 783 5.06 18.78 -35.72
C ALA A 783 5.14 18.36 -34.24
N ARG A 784 5.02 19.32 -33.31
CA ARG A 784 5.07 19.14 -31.85
C ARG A 784 3.69 18.98 -31.20
N ASN A 785 2.63 18.88 -32.00
CA ASN A 785 1.27 18.67 -31.50
C ASN A 785 1.20 17.30 -30.82
N LEU A 786 0.91 17.26 -29.53
CA LEU A 786 0.96 16.03 -28.74
C LEU A 786 0.02 14.94 -29.26
N GLY A 787 -1.17 15.31 -29.76
CA GLY A 787 -2.14 14.38 -30.33
C GLY A 787 -1.88 13.98 -31.80
N ALA A 788 -0.80 14.49 -32.41
CA ALA A 788 -0.43 14.24 -33.80
C ALA A 788 1.08 14.43 -34.03
N LEU A 789 1.91 13.95 -33.10
CA LEU A 789 3.34 14.21 -33.04
C LEU A 789 4.04 13.65 -34.29
N LYS A 790 5.00 14.40 -34.85
CA LYS A 790 5.78 13.99 -36.02
C LYS A 790 7.26 13.96 -35.69
N SER A 791 7.83 12.76 -35.74
CA SER A 791 9.27 12.53 -35.65
C SER A 791 10.01 13.16 -36.81
N ASP A 792 11.26 13.58 -36.56
CA ASP A 792 12.20 13.82 -37.64
C ASP A 792 12.69 12.51 -38.31
N THR A 793 13.52 12.64 -39.34
CA THR A 793 14.26 11.55 -39.96
C THR A 793 15.20 10.89 -38.97
N LEU A 794 15.27 9.56 -39.00
CA LEU A 794 16.17 8.79 -38.17
C LEU A 794 17.63 9.00 -38.60
N ASP A 795 18.40 9.67 -37.76
CA ASP A 795 19.82 9.92 -37.99
C ASP A 795 20.72 8.85 -37.35
N THR A 796 21.97 8.81 -37.81
CA THR A 796 23.01 7.90 -37.29
C THR A 796 24.30 8.66 -37.09
N TYR A 797 24.88 8.52 -35.89
CA TYR A 797 26.01 9.32 -35.43
C TYR A 797 27.23 8.48 -35.06
N LYS A 798 28.38 9.15 -35.00
CA LYS A 798 29.64 8.60 -34.48
C LYS A 798 29.87 9.07 -33.05
N LEU A 799 28.92 8.78 -32.16
CA LEU A 799 28.83 9.31 -30.79
C LEU A 799 28.97 8.24 -29.69
N VAL A 800 29.44 7.03 -30.01
CA VAL A 800 29.63 6.00 -28.98
C VAL A 800 30.56 6.50 -27.86
N GLY A 801 30.22 6.20 -26.61
CA GLY A 801 30.93 6.60 -25.41
C GLY A 801 30.65 8.04 -24.92
N THR A 802 29.98 8.89 -25.70
CA THR A 802 29.64 10.24 -25.20
C THR A 802 28.68 10.18 -24.02
N LYS A 803 28.74 11.17 -23.14
CA LYS A 803 27.83 11.28 -21.99
C LYS A 803 26.60 12.10 -22.38
N VAL A 804 25.42 11.54 -22.21
CA VAL A 804 24.13 12.24 -22.31
C VAL A 804 23.81 12.80 -20.93
N GLY A 805 23.83 14.13 -20.80
CA GLY A 805 23.43 14.86 -19.61
C GLY A 805 22.00 15.36 -19.72
N VAL A 806 21.23 15.16 -18.65
CA VAL A 806 19.89 15.72 -18.47
C VAL A 806 19.94 16.68 -17.30
N THR A 807 19.42 17.88 -17.48
CA THR A 807 19.21 18.84 -16.39
C THR A 807 17.74 19.19 -16.32
N PHE A 808 17.11 19.01 -15.16
CA PHE A 808 15.75 19.46 -14.91
C PHE A 808 15.71 20.32 -13.63
N GLN A 809 15.34 21.60 -13.75
CA GLN A 809 15.21 22.53 -12.61
C GLN A 809 16.44 22.53 -11.69
N GLY A 810 17.65 22.46 -12.25
CA GLY A 810 18.92 22.43 -11.50
C GLY A 810 19.38 21.03 -11.06
N ILE A 811 18.54 20.01 -11.17
CA ILE A 811 18.89 18.61 -10.90
C ILE A 811 19.50 17.99 -12.14
N ASN A 812 20.65 17.33 -11.98
CA ASN A 812 21.44 16.81 -13.10
C ASN A 812 21.57 15.29 -13.02
N SER A 813 21.38 14.61 -14.14
CA SER A 813 21.73 13.21 -14.32
C SER A 813 22.55 13.01 -15.58
N THR A 814 23.36 11.95 -15.65
CA THR A 814 24.24 11.70 -16.79
C THR A 814 24.42 10.21 -17.04
N VAL A 815 24.17 9.78 -18.28
CA VAL A 815 24.32 8.39 -18.73
C VAL A 815 25.31 8.32 -19.90
N THR A 816 26.08 7.25 -19.99
CA THR A 816 27.03 7.04 -21.09
C THR A 816 26.36 6.30 -22.24
N LEU A 817 26.43 6.86 -23.45
CA LEU A 817 25.85 6.28 -24.67
C LEU A 817 26.71 5.10 -25.17
N GLY A 818 26.13 3.91 -25.30
CA GLY A 818 26.80 2.76 -25.94
C GLY A 818 27.93 2.14 -25.14
N THR A 819 27.60 1.51 -24.01
CA THR A 819 28.55 0.78 -23.15
C THR A 819 28.92 -0.62 -23.66
N GLN A 820 28.19 -1.15 -24.65
CA GLN A 820 28.48 -2.45 -25.27
C GLN A 820 29.31 -2.33 -26.56
N LEU A 821 30.30 -3.20 -26.74
CA LEU A 821 31.20 -3.23 -27.91
C LEU A 821 30.47 -3.42 -29.26
N THR A 822 29.23 -3.92 -29.23
CA THR A 822 28.39 -4.18 -30.42
C THR A 822 27.69 -2.93 -30.95
N MET A 823 27.56 -1.88 -30.14
CA MET A 823 26.90 -0.63 -30.52
C MET A 823 27.94 0.37 -31.03
N THR A 824 28.12 0.43 -32.34
CA THR A 824 29.22 1.21 -32.94
C THR A 824 28.78 2.49 -33.64
N MET A 825 27.50 2.65 -33.96
CA MET A 825 26.95 3.81 -34.68
C MET A 825 25.57 4.17 -34.09
N PRO A 826 25.50 4.89 -32.95
CA PRO A 826 24.24 5.23 -32.30
C PRO A 826 23.30 6.01 -33.22
N THR A 827 22.02 5.68 -33.17
CA THR A 827 20.92 6.39 -33.83
C THR A 827 20.17 7.27 -32.82
N ASP A 828 19.23 8.08 -33.28
CA ASP A 828 18.34 8.84 -32.38
C ASP A 828 17.63 7.95 -31.36
N LYS A 829 17.26 6.73 -31.75
CA LYS A 829 16.62 5.79 -30.83
C LYS A 829 17.56 5.41 -29.69
N ASP A 830 18.84 5.20 -29.98
CA ASP A 830 19.83 4.88 -28.96
C ASP A 830 20.06 6.07 -28.01
N ILE A 831 19.99 7.30 -28.53
CA ILE A 831 20.05 8.53 -27.73
C ILE A 831 18.80 8.64 -26.84
N ASN A 832 17.61 8.36 -27.38
CA ASN A 832 16.36 8.34 -26.62
C ASN A 832 16.40 7.30 -25.49
N GLU A 833 16.94 6.10 -25.73
CA GLU A 833 17.16 5.11 -24.67
C GLU A 833 18.09 5.67 -23.57
N ALA A 834 19.18 6.33 -23.94
CA ALA A 834 20.09 6.93 -22.97
C ALA A 834 19.42 8.06 -22.15
N ILE A 835 18.56 8.87 -22.78
CA ILE A 835 17.77 9.90 -22.08
C ILE A 835 16.75 9.24 -21.13
N LYS A 836 16.06 8.17 -21.57
CA LYS A 836 15.14 7.41 -20.73
C LYS A 836 15.85 6.85 -19.51
N HIS A 837 17.03 6.26 -19.67
CA HIS A 837 17.84 5.80 -18.54
C HIS A 837 18.29 6.96 -17.63
N ALA A 838 18.67 8.11 -18.19
CA ALA A 838 19.08 9.27 -17.40
C ALA A 838 17.94 9.91 -16.59
N ILE A 839 16.68 9.59 -16.89
CA ILE A 839 15.52 10.14 -16.18
C ILE A 839 14.81 9.06 -15.38
N ASN A 840 14.35 7.99 -16.02
CA ASN A 840 13.49 6.99 -15.41
C ASN A 840 14.23 6.07 -14.42
N ASP A 841 15.56 5.94 -14.53
CA ASP A 841 16.37 5.14 -13.59
C ASP A 841 17.08 6.01 -12.53
N ASP A 842 17.01 7.34 -12.66
CA ASP A 842 17.62 8.27 -11.72
C ASP A 842 16.74 8.41 -10.47
N ALA A 843 17.34 8.29 -9.28
CA ALA A 843 16.61 8.26 -8.02
C ALA A 843 15.79 9.54 -7.76
N VAL A 844 16.21 10.69 -8.30
CA VAL A 844 15.52 11.97 -8.12
C VAL A 844 14.69 12.32 -9.35
N LEU A 845 15.27 12.28 -10.56
CA LEU A 845 14.55 12.72 -11.76
C LEU A 845 13.33 11.85 -12.07
N SER A 846 13.37 10.55 -11.76
CA SER A 846 12.23 9.64 -11.94
C SER A 846 11.00 10.04 -11.10
N GLN A 847 11.20 10.81 -10.04
CA GLN A 847 10.14 11.39 -9.20
C GLN A 847 9.63 12.74 -9.72
N LEU A 848 10.37 13.42 -10.60
CA LEU A 848 10.05 14.78 -11.04
C LEU A 848 9.51 14.84 -12.48
N ILE A 849 10.02 13.98 -13.35
CA ILE A 849 9.70 13.90 -14.77
C ILE A 849 9.73 12.44 -15.21
N HIS A 850 8.97 12.12 -16.27
CA HIS A 850 8.92 10.78 -16.83
C HIS A 850 9.01 10.83 -18.35
N VAL A 851 9.77 9.92 -18.94
CA VAL A 851 10.01 9.87 -20.39
C VAL A 851 9.34 8.66 -21.02
N ASN A 852 8.67 8.87 -22.15
CA ASN A 852 8.09 7.82 -23.00
C ASN A 852 8.49 8.03 -24.46
N ASP A 853 8.55 6.93 -25.22
CA ASP A 853 8.71 7.00 -26.67
C ASP A 853 7.49 7.63 -27.34
N GLY A 854 7.75 8.50 -28.31
CA GLY A 854 6.77 9.00 -29.27
C GLY A 854 6.73 8.18 -30.55
N PRO A 855 5.93 8.58 -31.56
CA PRO A 855 5.95 7.95 -32.87
C PRO A 855 7.32 8.12 -33.53
N GLY A 856 7.81 7.08 -34.22
CA GLY A 856 9.08 7.13 -34.94
C GLY A 856 10.30 7.07 -34.02
N SER A 857 11.05 8.17 -33.97
CA SER A 857 12.18 8.41 -33.06
C SER A 857 11.97 9.67 -32.21
N ALA A 858 10.75 10.21 -32.15
CA ALA A 858 10.40 11.29 -31.23
C ALA A 858 10.35 10.79 -29.77
N LEU A 859 10.57 11.71 -28.84
CA LEU A 859 10.51 11.45 -27.40
C LEU A 859 9.53 12.41 -26.73
N ILE A 860 8.80 11.93 -25.73
CA ILE A 860 7.87 12.74 -24.93
C ILE A 860 8.34 12.70 -23.47
N VAL A 861 8.58 13.87 -22.88
CA VAL A 861 8.89 14.00 -21.46
C VAL A 861 7.74 14.74 -20.78
N ARG A 862 7.11 14.10 -19.80
CA ARG A 862 6.05 14.71 -18.98
C ARG A 862 6.60 15.10 -17.62
N SER A 863 6.13 16.22 -17.08
CA SER A 863 6.37 16.49 -15.66
C SER A 863 5.41 15.71 -14.77
N LEU A 864 5.94 15.24 -13.65
CA LEU A 864 5.20 14.65 -12.54
C LEU A 864 4.90 15.69 -11.44
N ILE A 865 5.54 16.86 -11.51
CA ILE A 865 5.27 18.00 -10.64
C ILE A 865 4.48 19.08 -11.39
N ASP A 866 3.64 19.80 -10.67
CA ASP A 866 2.84 20.89 -11.18
C ASP A 866 3.66 22.18 -11.28
N GLY A 867 2.99 23.25 -11.69
CA GLY A 867 3.57 24.57 -11.90
C GLY A 867 3.74 24.93 -13.37
N VAL A 868 3.86 26.23 -13.63
CA VAL A 868 4.16 26.74 -14.98
C VAL A 868 5.64 26.55 -15.28
N MET A 869 5.95 25.91 -16.41
CA MET A 869 7.30 25.58 -16.84
C MET A 869 7.65 26.20 -18.19
N SER A 870 8.94 26.39 -18.40
CA SER A 870 9.52 26.93 -19.63
C SER A 870 10.31 25.85 -20.40
N PRO A 871 10.59 26.07 -21.70
CA PRO A 871 11.49 25.18 -22.44
C PRO A 871 12.86 24.99 -21.78
N ALA A 872 13.38 26.01 -21.08
CA ALA A 872 14.71 25.98 -20.49
C ALA A 872 14.80 25.16 -19.19
N ASP A 873 13.65 24.80 -18.61
CA ASP A 873 13.58 24.08 -17.33
C ASP A 873 14.05 22.63 -17.45
N LEU A 874 14.03 22.08 -18.67
CA LEU A 874 14.61 20.79 -19.03
C LEU A 874 15.68 21.03 -20.10
N ASN A 875 16.87 20.46 -19.95
CA ASN A 875 17.93 20.52 -20.95
C ASN A 875 18.52 19.13 -21.22
N ILE A 876 18.73 18.81 -22.50
CA ILE A 876 19.46 17.64 -22.94
C ILE A 876 20.77 18.11 -23.56
N SER A 877 21.89 17.57 -23.09
CA SER A 877 23.21 17.90 -23.59
C SER A 877 24.05 16.63 -23.81
N LEU A 878 24.92 16.66 -24.82
CA LEU A 878 25.92 15.62 -25.01
C LEU A 878 27.31 16.19 -24.72
N GLN A 879 28.05 15.51 -23.86
CA GLN A 879 29.41 15.88 -23.47
C GLN A 879 30.44 14.98 -24.16
N THR A 880 31.61 15.56 -24.42
CA THR A 880 32.76 14.86 -25.00
C THR A 880 33.21 13.72 -24.11
N LEU A 881 33.57 12.59 -24.73
CA LEU A 881 34.11 11.42 -24.05
C LEU A 881 35.45 11.76 -23.36
N ASP A 882 35.63 11.28 -22.13
CA ASP A 882 36.89 11.39 -21.40
C ASP A 882 37.93 10.43 -22.01
N PRO A 883 39.08 10.91 -22.52
CA PRO A 883 40.12 10.06 -23.10
C PRO A 883 40.59 8.93 -22.17
N SER A 884 40.55 9.15 -20.85
CA SER A 884 40.98 8.19 -19.83
C SER A 884 39.98 7.05 -19.58
N SER A 885 38.75 7.18 -20.07
CA SER A 885 37.68 6.17 -19.92
C SER A 885 37.71 5.07 -21.00
N LEU A 886 38.61 5.18 -21.98
CA LEU A 886 38.68 4.28 -23.13
C LEU A 886 39.64 3.11 -22.92
N THR A 887 39.15 1.88 -23.15
CA THR A 887 39.99 0.68 -23.23
C THR A 887 40.57 0.49 -24.62
N GLU A 888 41.71 -0.22 -24.73
CA GLU A 888 42.34 -0.54 -26.01
C GLU A 888 41.38 -1.30 -26.96
N ALA A 889 40.52 -2.16 -26.41
CA ALA A 889 39.50 -2.90 -27.17
C ALA A 889 38.43 -1.97 -27.75
N GLN A 890 37.96 -0.98 -26.98
CA GLN A 890 37.00 0.02 -27.46
C GLN A 890 37.62 0.91 -28.53
N VAL A 891 38.85 1.39 -28.32
CA VAL A 891 39.56 2.21 -29.31
C VAL A 891 39.70 1.45 -30.63
N SER A 892 40.07 0.17 -30.58
CA SER A 892 40.19 -0.68 -31.77
C SER A 892 38.84 -0.90 -32.48
N ALA A 893 37.81 -1.33 -31.75
CA ALA A 893 36.49 -1.64 -32.31
C ALA A 893 35.81 -0.42 -32.93
N TRP A 894 35.82 0.71 -32.22
CA TRP A 894 35.16 1.94 -32.67
C TRP A 894 35.94 2.62 -33.80
N SER A 895 37.27 2.59 -33.76
CA SER A 895 38.09 3.08 -34.88
C SER A 895 37.82 2.32 -36.17
N ALA A 896 37.67 0.99 -36.09
CA ALA A 896 37.30 0.17 -37.24
C ALA A 896 35.90 0.52 -37.78
N ALA A 897 34.91 0.68 -36.90
CA ALA A 897 33.56 1.07 -37.29
C ALA A 897 33.49 2.46 -37.93
N TYR A 898 34.32 3.40 -37.47
CA TYR A 898 34.38 4.76 -38.01
C TYR A 898 35.24 4.90 -39.27
N GLY A 899 35.89 3.83 -39.71
CA GLY A 899 36.73 3.78 -40.91
C GLY A 899 38.14 4.37 -40.73
N LEU A 900 38.64 4.49 -39.50
CA LEU A 900 40.00 4.93 -39.21
C LEU A 900 41.00 3.82 -39.58
N THR A 901 42.11 4.18 -40.21
CA THR A 901 43.15 3.22 -40.66
C THR A 901 44.56 3.74 -40.37
N GLY A 902 45.53 2.83 -40.27
CA GLY A 902 46.94 3.18 -40.09
C GLY A 902 47.21 3.97 -38.81
N GLY A 903 48.05 5.01 -38.89
CA GLY A 903 48.43 5.85 -37.74
C GLY A 903 47.30 6.72 -37.16
N ALA A 904 46.11 6.72 -37.78
CA ALA A 904 44.92 7.40 -37.26
C ALA A 904 44.10 6.55 -36.26
N VAL A 905 44.45 5.27 -36.09
CA VAL A 905 43.89 4.41 -35.04
C VAL A 905 44.60 4.73 -33.73
N SER A 906 44.16 5.81 -33.10
CA SER A 906 44.62 6.28 -31.79
C SER A 906 43.45 6.89 -31.02
N THR A 907 43.60 7.04 -29.70
CA THR A 907 42.62 7.75 -28.86
C THR A 907 42.31 9.14 -29.42
N ASP A 908 43.34 9.90 -29.81
CA ASP A 908 43.17 11.25 -30.37
C ASP A 908 42.45 11.25 -31.73
N GLY A 909 42.75 10.27 -32.60
CA GLY A 909 42.08 10.12 -33.90
C GLY A 909 40.59 9.83 -33.75
N LEU A 910 40.25 8.94 -32.81
CA LEU A 910 38.88 8.59 -32.46
C LEU A 910 38.11 9.78 -31.87
N LEU A 911 38.70 10.50 -30.90
CA LEU A 911 38.09 11.67 -30.27
C LEU A 911 37.82 12.79 -31.28
N ASN A 912 38.71 13.03 -32.24
CA ASN A 912 38.47 14.02 -33.30
C ASN A 912 37.24 13.71 -34.17
N VAL A 913 37.02 12.43 -34.48
CA VAL A 913 35.82 11.99 -35.22
C VAL A 913 34.57 12.20 -34.38
N ILE A 914 34.61 11.83 -33.09
CA ILE A 914 33.50 12.02 -32.15
C ILE A 914 33.19 13.52 -31.98
N HIS A 915 34.18 14.37 -31.81
CA HIS A 915 34.01 15.83 -31.71
C HIS A 915 33.35 16.42 -32.95
N THR A 916 33.74 15.96 -34.15
CA THR A 916 33.11 16.41 -35.39
C THR A 916 31.66 15.96 -35.46
N SER A 917 31.37 14.72 -35.05
CA SER A 917 30.00 14.19 -35.01
C SER A 917 29.14 14.93 -33.97
N LEU A 918 29.70 15.30 -32.83
CA LEU A 918 29.01 16.04 -31.77
C LEU A 918 28.68 17.47 -32.21
N ALA A 919 29.60 18.13 -32.93
CA ALA A 919 29.34 19.43 -33.52
C ALA A 919 28.20 19.38 -34.56
N ALA A 920 28.13 18.32 -35.37
CA ALA A 920 27.03 18.12 -36.31
C ALA A 920 25.69 17.87 -35.59
N PHE A 921 25.68 16.99 -34.58
CA PHE A 921 24.51 16.73 -33.73
C PHE A 921 23.97 18.03 -33.10
N ASN A 922 24.85 18.84 -32.49
CA ASN A 922 24.46 20.11 -31.89
C ASN A 922 23.93 21.13 -32.91
N ALA A 923 24.39 21.06 -34.16
CA ALA A 923 23.94 21.95 -35.23
C ALA A 923 22.56 21.55 -35.80
N ASN A 924 22.20 20.26 -35.76
CA ASN A 924 20.86 19.79 -36.16
C ASN A 924 19.79 20.32 -35.20
N GLY A 925 20.06 20.25 -33.90
CA GLY A 925 19.22 20.85 -32.87
C GLY A 925 17.97 20.02 -32.52
N ASP A 926 17.90 18.75 -32.93
CA ASP A 926 16.74 17.86 -32.72
C ASP A 926 16.42 17.61 -31.25
N TYR A 927 17.43 17.76 -30.39
CA TYR A 927 17.31 17.62 -28.93
C TYR A 927 17.30 18.97 -28.19
N THR A 928 17.11 20.08 -28.92
CA THR A 928 16.87 21.39 -28.29
C THR A 928 15.55 21.36 -27.54
N SER A 929 15.55 21.76 -26.28
CA SER A 929 14.36 21.71 -25.43
C SER A 929 13.20 22.55 -25.97
N ALA A 930 12.04 21.92 -26.12
CA ALA A 930 10.86 22.55 -26.67
C ALA A 930 9.57 21.94 -26.10
N MET A 931 8.56 22.76 -25.79
CA MET A 931 7.29 22.30 -25.20
C MET A 931 6.39 21.60 -26.22
N ALA A 932 5.72 20.51 -25.87
CA ALA A 932 4.62 20.02 -26.70
C ALA A 932 3.55 21.11 -26.88
N VAL A 933 2.80 21.05 -27.97
CA VAL A 933 1.69 21.99 -28.24
C VAL A 933 0.36 21.27 -28.32
N ASP A 934 -0.71 22.01 -28.07
CA ASP A 934 -2.08 21.52 -28.16
C ASP A 934 -2.54 21.33 -29.62
N HIS A 935 -3.78 20.88 -29.79
CA HIS A 935 -4.40 20.67 -31.09
C HIS A 935 -4.42 21.98 -31.89
N GLY A 936 -3.84 21.93 -33.10
CA GLY A 936 -3.72 23.10 -33.96
C GLY A 936 -2.54 24.01 -33.62
N ALA A 937 -1.71 23.62 -32.64
CA ALA A 937 -0.55 24.38 -32.19
C ALA A 937 -0.92 25.80 -31.74
N VAL A 938 -1.98 25.93 -30.95
CA VAL A 938 -2.46 27.23 -30.45
C VAL A 938 -1.71 27.62 -29.17
N HIS A 939 -1.47 26.66 -28.28
CA HIS A 939 -0.79 26.86 -27.01
C HIS A 939 0.30 25.82 -26.78
N SER A 940 1.37 26.24 -26.12
CA SER A 940 2.33 25.33 -25.49
C SER A 940 1.72 24.69 -24.25
N ILE A 941 2.07 23.43 -24.00
CA ILE A 941 1.66 22.67 -22.82
C ILE A 941 2.70 22.90 -21.72
N THR A 942 2.60 24.04 -21.04
CA THR A 942 3.54 24.52 -20.00
C THR A 942 3.18 24.10 -18.59
N GLY A 943 2.04 23.45 -18.38
CA GLY A 943 1.52 23.19 -17.04
C GLY A 943 0.90 24.44 -16.40
N ALA A 944 0.48 24.32 -15.15
CA ALA A 944 -0.16 25.39 -14.37
C ALA A 944 0.20 25.24 -12.89
N ASN A 945 0.26 26.35 -12.16
CA ASN A 945 0.33 26.32 -10.70
C ASN A 945 -0.99 25.82 -10.12
N SER A 946 -0.91 25.21 -8.94
CA SER A 946 -2.09 24.87 -8.14
C SER A 946 -2.81 26.12 -7.63
N THR A 947 -4.09 25.94 -7.31
CA THR A 947 -4.91 26.92 -6.59
C THR A 947 -5.21 26.49 -5.15
N ALA A 948 -4.73 25.32 -4.74
CA ALA A 948 -4.95 24.77 -3.41
C ALA A 948 -3.80 25.16 -2.49
N ALA A 949 -4.08 25.98 -1.48
CA ALA A 949 -3.09 26.37 -0.48
C ALA A 949 -2.89 25.26 0.57
N SER A 950 -1.65 25.16 1.06
CA SER A 950 -1.24 24.15 2.03
C SER A 950 -0.03 24.60 2.84
N ASP A 951 -0.08 24.40 4.14
CA ASP A 951 0.97 24.79 5.07
C ASP A 951 1.47 23.53 5.81
N ASN A 952 1.96 22.55 5.03
CA ASN A 952 2.31 21.25 5.56
C ASN A 952 3.58 21.33 6.43
N LEU A 953 3.61 20.48 7.46
CA LEU A 953 4.83 20.19 8.20
C LEU A 953 5.44 18.90 7.66
N ILE A 954 6.63 18.99 7.07
CA ILE A 954 7.25 17.90 6.33
C ILE A 954 8.49 17.44 7.09
N LEU A 955 8.56 16.16 7.42
CA LEU A 955 9.71 15.48 7.99
C LEU A 955 10.18 14.48 6.92
N PRO A 956 11.25 14.79 6.15
CA PRO A 956 11.76 13.87 5.15
C PRO A 956 12.15 12.53 5.78
N GLY A 957 12.91 12.58 6.87
CA GLY A 957 13.27 11.40 7.65
C GLY A 957 14.75 11.07 7.49
N MET A 958 15.08 9.78 7.52
CA MET A 958 16.43 9.28 7.26
C MET A 958 16.49 8.69 5.85
N GLY A 959 17.30 9.26 4.96
CA GLY A 959 17.34 8.74 3.59
C GLY A 959 18.00 9.67 2.59
N ASN A 960 17.62 9.52 1.32
CA ASN A 960 17.90 10.54 0.32
C ASN A 960 16.55 10.89 -0.29
N ASP A 961 15.90 11.89 0.30
CA ASP A 961 14.49 12.12 0.07
C ASP A 961 14.25 13.15 -1.03
N VAL A 962 13.10 13.06 -1.69
CA VAL A 962 12.62 14.04 -2.67
C VAL A 962 11.35 14.69 -2.15
N VAL A 963 11.43 15.99 -1.85
CA VAL A 963 10.32 16.79 -1.34
C VAL A 963 9.85 17.78 -2.40
N VAL A 964 8.58 17.67 -2.81
CA VAL A 964 7.91 18.56 -3.75
C VAL A 964 6.92 19.44 -2.99
N LEU A 965 7.23 20.73 -2.90
CA LEU A 965 6.41 21.73 -2.21
C LEU A 965 5.29 22.30 -3.09
N GLY A 966 4.27 22.87 -2.46
CA GLY A 966 3.09 23.41 -3.14
C GLY A 966 3.39 24.66 -3.99
N THR A 967 2.63 24.84 -5.07
CA THR A 967 2.82 25.99 -5.99
C THR A 967 1.76 27.08 -5.88
N ALA A 968 0.79 26.95 -4.97
CA ALA A 968 -0.27 27.93 -4.80
C ALA A 968 0.28 29.24 -4.22
N ALA A 969 0.05 30.35 -4.93
CA ALA A 969 0.49 31.68 -4.51
C ALA A 969 -0.66 32.68 -4.65
N GLY A 970 -1.17 33.16 -3.51
CA GLY A 970 -2.25 34.14 -3.44
C GLY A 970 -1.78 35.49 -2.91
N ALA A 971 -2.74 36.36 -2.58
CA ALA A 971 -2.47 37.72 -2.09
C ALA A 971 -2.04 37.77 -0.62
N THR A 972 -2.34 36.74 0.16
CA THR A 972 -2.01 36.61 1.58
C THR A 972 -1.40 35.24 1.85
N LYS A 973 -0.78 35.08 3.03
CA LYS A 973 -0.15 33.82 3.43
C LYS A 973 -1.18 32.69 3.57
N ALA A 974 -2.31 32.93 4.25
CA ALA A 974 -3.48 32.03 4.34
C ALA A 974 -4.02 31.39 3.04
N VAL A 975 -3.71 31.95 1.87
CA VAL A 975 -4.19 31.43 0.57
C VAL A 975 -3.03 31.11 -0.38
N SER A 976 -1.83 30.96 0.18
CA SER A 976 -0.62 30.52 -0.51
C SER A 976 -0.09 29.30 0.22
N SER A 977 0.60 28.41 -0.49
CA SER A 977 1.34 27.33 0.17
C SER A 977 2.55 27.91 0.91
N ASN A 978 2.69 27.63 2.20
CA ASN A 978 3.85 28.01 3.00
C ASN A 978 4.37 26.81 3.81
N ASP A 979 4.93 25.84 3.10
CA ASP A 979 5.33 24.56 3.67
C ASP A 979 6.59 24.70 4.56
N THR A 980 6.70 23.87 5.59
CA THR A 980 7.86 23.83 6.49
C THR A 980 8.51 22.46 6.49
N VAL A 981 9.80 22.40 6.11
CA VAL A 981 10.60 21.17 6.12
C VAL A 981 11.47 21.12 7.38
N VAL A 982 11.30 20.07 8.18
CA VAL A 982 11.95 19.87 9.48
C VAL A 982 13.03 18.82 9.37
N PHE A 983 14.25 19.19 9.75
CA PHE A 983 15.40 18.29 9.71
C PHE A 983 15.82 17.85 11.10
N ASP A 984 15.89 16.55 11.31
CA ASP A 984 16.56 15.93 12.46
C ASP A 984 17.99 15.49 12.07
N LYS A 985 18.73 14.89 12.99
CA LYS A 985 20.10 14.44 12.78
C LYS A 985 20.17 13.27 11.80
N ASN A 986 21.26 13.20 11.02
CA ASN A 986 21.56 12.14 10.05
C ASN A 986 20.47 11.92 8.97
N PHE A 987 19.87 13.00 8.47
CA PHE A 987 18.79 12.94 7.47
C PHE A 987 19.25 12.45 6.08
N GLY A 988 20.54 12.55 5.74
CA GLY A 988 21.10 12.04 4.49
C GLY A 988 21.14 13.05 3.34
N ASN A 989 20.78 12.71 2.09
CA ASN A 989 20.89 13.66 0.94
C ASN A 989 19.52 14.00 0.33
N ASP A 990 18.93 15.09 0.79
CA ASP A 990 17.57 15.44 0.41
C ASP A 990 17.54 16.50 -0.69
N THR A 991 16.57 16.35 -1.59
CA THR A 991 16.29 17.29 -2.67
C THR A 991 14.92 17.92 -2.45
N ILE A 992 14.89 19.25 -2.30
CA ILE A 992 13.66 20.01 -2.18
C ILE A 992 13.45 20.79 -3.48
N VAL A 993 12.33 20.53 -4.15
CA VAL A 993 11.91 21.27 -5.34
C VAL A 993 10.71 22.16 -5.01
N ARG A 994 10.53 23.21 -5.82
CA ARG A 994 9.49 24.24 -5.65
C ARG A 994 9.62 25.11 -4.40
N PHE A 995 10.75 25.09 -3.70
CA PHE A 995 11.04 26.01 -2.60
C PHE A 995 10.94 27.48 -3.03
N ASN A 996 10.09 28.24 -2.36
CA ASN A 996 9.92 29.67 -2.56
C ASN A 996 10.52 30.46 -1.40
N ALA A 997 11.62 31.16 -1.67
CA ALA A 997 12.37 31.85 -0.63
C ALA A 997 11.71 33.15 -0.11
N ALA A 998 10.67 33.67 -0.77
CA ALA A 998 10.08 34.97 -0.42
C ALA A 998 8.60 35.11 -0.81
N GLY A 999 7.97 36.19 -0.32
CA GLY A 999 6.59 36.53 -0.67
C GLY A 999 5.55 35.90 0.25
N ALA A 1000 4.32 35.75 -0.26
CA ALA A 1000 3.20 35.24 0.53
C ALA A 1000 3.25 33.73 0.74
N GLY A 1001 3.67 32.95 -0.26
CA GLY A 1001 3.92 31.52 -0.13
C GLY A 1001 5.39 31.24 0.13
N ILE A 1002 5.95 31.84 1.18
CA ILE A 1002 7.34 31.63 1.57
C ILE A 1002 7.46 30.26 2.25
N ASP A 1003 8.46 29.47 1.87
CA ASP A 1003 8.75 28.19 2.49
C ASP A 1003 9.84 28.30 3.55
N HIS A 1004 9.82 27.33 4.46
CA HIS A 1004 10.60 27.36 5.69
C HIS A 1004 11.40 26.07 5.92
N LEU A 1005 12.54 26.24 6.60
CA LEU A 1005 13.41 25.20 7.09
C LEU A 1005 13.47 25.28 8.63
N ASP A 1006 13.31 24.15 9.30
CA ASP A 1006 13.49 24.04 10.75
C ASP A 1006 14.74 23.20 11.06
N PHE A 1007 15.75 23.86 11.63
CA PHE A 1007 17.02 23.26 12.10
C PHE A 1007 17.14 23.24 13.62
N THR A 1008 16.04 23.40 14.35
CA THR A 1008 16.06 23.46 15.81
C THR A 1008 16.57 22.17 16.44
N ALA A 1009 16.27 21.00 15.86
CA ALA A 1009 16.78 19.71 16.31
C ALA A 1009 18.32 19.59 16.14
N LEU A 1010 18.88 20.32 15.15
CA LEU A 1010 20.32 20.43 14.92
C LEU A 1010 20.99 21.50 15.78
N GLY A 1011 20.22 22.29 16.53
CA GLY A 1011 20.70 23.35 17.41
C GLY A 1011 20.73 24.75 16.79
N GLY A 1012 20.14 24.95 15.60
CA GLY A 1012 20.11 26.24 14.89
C GLY A 1012 18.76 26.96 15.00
N ARG A 1013 18.78 28.29 15.10
CA ARG A 1013 17.58 29.17 15.14
C ARG A 1013 17.75 30.49 14.41
N THR A 1014 18.94 31.07 14.46
CA THR A 1014 19.17 32.46 14.01
C THR A 1014 20.15 32.49 12.86
N LEU A 1015 19.72 32.93 11.68
CA LEU A 1015 20.61 33.14 10.53
C LEU A 1015 21.56 34.31 10.81
N THR A 1016 22.86 34.04 10.94
CA THR A 1016 23.89 35.06 11.19
C THR A 1016 25.27 34.56 10.78
N ALA A 1017 26.16 35.48 10.42
CA ALA A 1017 27.58 35.20 10.19
C ALA A 1017 28.41 35.27 11.49
N ASP A 1018 27.81 35.71 12.60
CA ASP A 1018 28.46 35.79 13.90
C ASP A 1018 28.53 34.42 14.56
N LEU A 1019 29.75 33.86 14.62
CA LEU A 1019 30.03 32.56 15.21
C LEU A 1019 29.93 32.56 16.74
N ALA A 1020 29.85 33.73 17.40
CA ALA A 1020 29.66 33.84 18.84
C ALA A 1020 28.17 33.87 19.27
N THR A 1021 27.24 33.88 18.31
CA THR A 1021 25.81 33.85 18.60
C THR A 1021 25.34 32.42 18.84
N ASP A 1022 24.84 32.12 20.04
CA ASP A 1022 24.24 30.81 20.35
C ASP A 1022 23.06 30.52 19.40
N LYS A 1023 22.96 29.27 18.97
CA LYS A 1023 21.98 28.76 18.00
C LYS A 1023 22.06 29.46 16.65
N SER A 1024 23.26 29.88 16.24
CA SER A 1024 23.46 30.46 14.92
C SER A 1024 23.28 29.42 13.80
N ILE A 1025 22.80 29.90 12.66
CA ILE A 1025 22.77 29.21 11.38
C ILE A 1025 23.68 30.03 10.47
N THR A 1026 24.80 29.45 10.04
CA THR A 1026 25.82 30.13 9.23
C THR A 1026 25.88 29.49 7.84
N ILE A 1027 25.73 30.29 6.79
CA ILE A 1027 25.84 29.83 5.39
C ILE A 1027 27.20 30.29 4.84
N VAL A 1028 28.03 29.34 4.41
CA VAL A 1028 29.38 29.59 3.89
C VAL A 1028 29.61 28.89 2.56
N ALA A 1029 30.40 29.47 1.67
CA ALA A 1029 30.81 28.78 0.44
C ALA A 1029 31.86 27.71 0.75
N ALA A 1030 31.83 26.60 0.02
CA ALA A 1030 32.88 25.58 0.09
C ALA A 1030 34.24 26.17 -0.33
N GLY A 1031 35.28 25.85 0.45
CA GLY A 1031 36.63 26.33 0.24
C GLY A 1031 37.66 25.62 1.11
N THR A 1032 38.94 25.96 0.96
CA THR A 1032 40.02 25.26 1.65
C THR A 1032 40.03 25.45 3.18
N THR A 1033 39.21 26.36 3.71
CA THR A 1033 39.06 26.64 5.15
C THR A 1033 37.92 25.86 5.80
N ASN A 1034 37.09 25.14 5.04
CA ASN A 1034 35.94 24.37 5.52
C ASN A 1034 35.72 23.07 4.73
N ASP A 1035 36.75 22.56 4.05
CA ASP A 1035 36.73 21.33 3.24
C ASP A 1035 36.81 20.02 4.07
N THR A 1036 36.97 20.11 5.39
CA THR A 1036 37.10 18.97 6.29
C THR A 1036 36.40 19.22 7.61
N LEU A 1037 35.91 18.15 8.24
CA LEU A 1037 35.21 18.23 9.54
C LEU A 1037 36.04 18.95 10.61
N ALA A 1038 37.35 18.69 10.66
CA ALA A 1038 38.26 19.34 11.61
C ALA A 1038 38.38 20.86 11.38
N LYS A 1039 38.38 21.31 10.12
CA LYS A 1039 38.44 22.73 9.82
C LYS A 1039 37.11 23.44 10.11
N ILE A 1040 35.98 22.76 9.87
CA ILE A 1040 34.65 23.26 10.26
C ILE A 1040 34.55 23.40 11.78
N SER A 1041 34.95 22.36 12.53
CA SER A 1041 35.07 22.43 14.00
C SER A 1041 35.91 23.63 14.46
N ALA A 1042 37.06 23.84 13.81
CA ALA A 1042 37.99 24.92 14.16
C ALA A 1042 37.44 26.34 13.96
N LEU A 1043 36.36 26.51 13.18
CA LEU A 1043 35.71 27.83 13.01
C LEU A 1043 35.16 28.37 14.33
N PHE A 1044 34.80 27.50 15.28
CA PHE A 1044 34.16 27.88 16.55
C PHE A 1044 35.13 27.88 17.74
N ASN A 1045 36.38 27.42 17.55
CA ASN A 1045 37.39 27.34 18.60
C ASN A 1045 37.79 28.73 19.12
N GLY A 1046 37.12 29.20 20.18
CA GLY A 1046 37.40 30.47 20.84
C GLY A 1046 36.31 31.54 20.71
N HIS A 1047 35.12 31.16 20.24
CA HIS A 1047 34.00 32.09 20.06
C HIS A 1047 32.94 32.04 21.19
N ASN A 1048 33.10 31.17 22.18
CA ASN A 1048 32.15 31.00 23.27
C ASN A 1048 32.77 31.16 24.68
N ALA A 1049 31.96 31.65 25.62
CA ALA A 1049 32.27 31.66 27.06
C ALA A 1049 31.43 30.63 27.85
N GLU A 1050 30.35 30.15 27.24
CA GLU A 1050 29.39 29.16 27.75
C GLU A 1050 29.14 28.12 26.65
N THR A 1051 28.57 26.97 27.00
CA THR A 1051 28.23 25.95 25.99
C THR A 1051 27.13 26.45 25.05
N MET A 1052 27.37 26.33 23.75
CA MET A 1052 26.50 26.79 22.67
C MET A 1052 26.29 25.68 21.62
N THR A 1053 25.27 25.84 20.78
CA THR A 1053 25.05 25.00 19.60
C THR A 1053 24.95 25.84 18.34
N HIS A 1054 25.41 25.30 17.20
CA HIS A 1054 25.33 26.01 15.92
C HIS A 1054 25.02 25.06 14.77
N VAL A 1055 24.56 25.63 13.66
CA VAL A 1055 24.40 24.93 12.38
C VAL A 1055 25.21 25.65 11.31
N VAL A 1056 25.98 24.91 10.53
CA VAL A 1056 26.74 25.43 9.39
C VAL A 1056 26.30 24.75 8.12
N ALA A 1057 25.87 25.54 7.14
CA ALA A 1057 25.58 25.10 5.78
C ALA A 1057 26.77 25.46 4.87
N VAL A 1058 27.50 24.45 4.39
CA VAL A 1058 28.61 24.62 3.44
C VAL A 1058 28.10 24.37 2.03
N VAL A 1059 27.92 25.45 1.26
CA VAL A 1059 27.29 25.43 -0.06
C VAL A 1059 28.31 25.05 -1.14
N ASP A 1060 27.93 24.12 -2.01
CA ASP A 1060 28.67 23.80 -3.23
C ASP A 1060 28.70 25.01 -4.16
N GLY A 1061 29.89 25.41 -4.64
CA GLY A 1061 30.04 26.56 -5.53
C GLY A 1061 29.48 26.34 -6.94
N THR A 1062 29.08 25.11 -7.28
CA THR A 1062 28.60 24.70 -8.61
C THR A 1062 27.15 24.25 -8.65
N THR A 1063 26.52 24.01 -7.49
CA THR A 1063 25.12 23.59 -7.38
C THR A 1063 24.39 24.39 -6.29
N ASN A 1064 23.07 24.22 -6.18
CA ASN A 1064 22.27 24.85 -5.12
C ASN A 1064 22.15 23.96 -3.87
N ALA A 1065 23.22 23.20 -3.58
CA ALA A 1065 23.24 22.27 -2.47
C ALA A 1065 24.21 22.68 -1.37
N ALA A 1066 23.85 22.35 -0.13
CA ALA A 1066 24.69 22.58 1.03
C ALA A 1066 24.86 21.32 1.86
N LEU A 1067 26.09 21.06 2.31
CA LEU A 1067 26.37 20.12 3.38
C LEU A 1067 26.04 20.79 4.71
N ILE A 1068 25.21 20.14 5.52
CA ILE A 1068 24.71 20.67 6.79
C ILE A 1068 25.45 20.01 7.95
N TYR A 1069 26.03 20.83 8.81
CA TYR A 1069 26.75 20.39 10.00
C TYR A 1069 26.09 20.93 11.26
N SER A 1070 25.89 20.08 12.26
CA SER A 1070 25.64 20.52 13.63
C SER A 1070 26.96 20.73 14.37
N ILE A 1071 27.02 21.75 15.22
CA ILE A 1071 28.20 22.10 16.02
C ILE A 1071 27.81 22.07 17.49
N GLU A 1072 28.47 21.22 18.26
CA GLU A 1072 28.50 21.32 19.72
C GLU A 1072 29.73 22.14 20.12
N ASP A 1073 29.53 23.33 20.69
CA ASP A 1073 30.64 24.19 21.13
C ASP A 1073 30.62 24.33 22.66
N VAL A 1074 31.47 23.56 23.34
CA VAL A 1074 31.57 23.58 24.81
C VAL A 1074 32.45 24.73 25.27
N ALA A 1075 32.10 25.39 26.37
CA ALA A 1075 32.84 26.54 26.89
C ALA A 1075 34.36 26.32 26.95
N GLY A 1076 35.14 27.15 26.23
CA GLY A 1076 36.60 27.14 26.25
C GLY A 1076 37.24 26.97 24.86
N ALA A 1077 38.56 27.19 24.78
CA ALA A 1077 39.28 27.06 23.52
C ALA A 1077 39.35 25.61 23.04
N ASP A 1078 39.34 25.42 21.71
CA ASP A 1078 39.52 24.13 21.04
C ASP A 1078 38.45 23.06 21.29
N ASN A 1079 37.22 23.49 21.63
CA ASN A 1079 36.12 22.60 22.03
C ASN A 1079 35.01 22.44 20.98
N GLY A 1080 35.06 23.16 19.87
CA GLY A 1080 34.07 23.05 18.80
C GLY A 1080 34.09 21.66 18.17
N LYS A 1081 32.93 21.01 18.06
CA LYS A 1081 32.79 19.68 17.48
C LYS A 1081 31.68 19.67 16.44
N ALA A 1082 32.08 19.64 15.17
CA ALA A 1082 31.19 19.46 14.04
C ALA A 1082 30.80 17.99 13.85
N THR A 1083 29.54 17.77 13.45
CA THR A 1083 29.01 16.50 12.93
C THR A 1083 28.33 16.79 11.60
N LEU A 1084 28.63 16.01 10.56
CA LEU A 1084 27.89 16.10 9.29
C LEU A 1084 26.54 15.42 9.48
N GLU A 1085 25.46 16.16 9.26
CA GLU A 1085 24.09 15.66 9.43
C GLU A 1085 23.46 15.24 8.09
N GLY A 1086 23.85 15.90 6.99
CA GLY A 1086 23.34 15.56 5.67
C GLY A 1086 23.68 16.61 4.61
N ARG A 1087 23.05 16.50 3.45
CA ARG A 1087 23.12 17.41 2.31
C ARG A 1087 21.71 17.81 1.91
N ILE A 1088 21.46 19.09 1.71
CA ILE A 1088 20.18 19.59 1.19
C ILE A 1088 20.43 20.27 -0.15
N ASP A 1089 19.73 19.83 -1.19
CA ASP A 1089 19.69 20.47 -2.51
C ASP A 1089 18.38 21.25 -2.65
N LEU A 1090 18.45 22.59 -2.77
CA LEU A 1090 17.27 23.42 -2.98
C LEU A 1090 16.95 23.63 -4.47
N ALA A 1091 17.51 22.79 -5.33
CA ALA A 1091 17.28 22.73 -6.77
C ALA A 1091 17.59 24.04 -7.51
N THR A 1092 16.64 24.97 -7.57
CA THR A 1092 16.80 26.28 -8.24
C THR A 1092 17.09 27.44 -7.29
N VAL A 1093 16.99 27.24 -5.97
CA VAL A 1093 17.15 28.32 -4.98
C VAL A 1093 18.57 28.39 -4.46
N ASN A 1094 19.19 29.56 -4.61
CA ASN A 1094 20.55 29.79 -4.15
C ASN A 1094 20.60 30.10 -2.63
N TRP A 1095 21.35 29.31 -1.87
CA TRP A 1095 21.50 29.45 -0.42
C TRP A 1095 21.99 30.84 0.03
N HIS A 1096 22.95 31.44 -0.68
CA HIS A 1096 23.56 32.71 -0.26
C HIS A 1096 22.72 33.94 -0.55
N SER A 1097 22.04 33.97 -1.69
CA SER A 1097 21.40 35.18 -2.21
C SER A 1097 19.88 35.20 -2.03
N ALA A 1098 19.25 34.03 -1.85
CA ALA A 1098 17.80 33.94 -1.73
C ALA A 1098 17.29 33.82 -0.29
N LEU A 1099 18.03 33.13 0.59
CA LEU A 1099 17.57 32.83 1.95
C LEU A 1099 17.76 34.00 2.91
N THR A 1100 16.77 34.18 3.79
CA THR A 1100 16.77 35.18 4.87
C THR A 1100 16.36 34.53 6.18
N GLN A 1101 16.41 35.28 7.30
CA GLN A 1101 15.89 34.78 8.59
C GLN A 1101 14.43 34.31 8.50
N ALA A 1102 13.64 34.86 7.57
CA ALA A 1102 12.25 34.45 7.40
C ALA A 1102 12.11 32.99 6.96
N ASN A 1103 13.13 32.40 6.33
CA ASN A 1103 13.12 31.00 5.91
C ASN A 1103 13.51 30.04 7.03
N PHE A 1104 13.87 30.51 8.23
CA PHE A 1104 14.29 29.66 9.35
C PHE A 1104 13.34 29.83 10.54
N VAL A 1105 12.75 28.73 10.99
CA VAL A 1105 11.67 28.72 11.97
C VAL A 1105 11.90 27.69 13.09
N ASP A 1106 11.07 27.76 14.12
CA ASP A 1106 10.98 26.78 15.21
C ASP A 1106 9.55 26.24 15.21
N ALA A 1107 9.33 25.13 14.49
CA ALA A 1107 8.02 24.51 14.32
C ALA A 1107 7.51 23.87 15.62
N LYS A 1108 8.39 23.63 16.59
CA LYS A 1108 8.05 23.17 17.95
C LYS A 1108 7.75 24.34 18.91
N GLY A 1109 7.93 25.58 18.46
CA GLY A 1109 7.68 26.79 19.23
C GLY A 1109 6.21 26.98 19.58
N VAL A 1110 5.94 27.48 20.79
CA VAL A 1110 4.57 27.76 21.24
C VAL A 1110 3.93 28.81 20.31
N GLY A 1111 2.82 28.44 19.67
CA GLY A 1111 2.03 29.35 18.85
C GLY A 1111 2.32 29.32 17.35
N PHE A 1112 3.25 28.50 16.85
CA PHE A 1112 3.46 28.25 15.41
C PHE A 1112 2.12 27.96 14.72
N ASN A 1113 1.41 26.99 15.28
CA ASN A 1113 0.08 26.53 14.85
C ASN A 1113 -1.05 27.57 14.97
N GLN A 1114 -0.91 28.59 15.82
CA GLN A 1114 -1.96 29.60 16.07
C GLN A 1114 -1.85 30.82 15.14
N ALA A 1115 -0.85 30.85 14.27
CA ALA A 1115 -0.50 32.01 13.46
C ALA A 1115 -0.41 31.67 11.96
N GLU A 1116 -1.21 30.70 11.48
CA GLU A 1116 -1.10 30.14 10.12
C GLU A 1116 0.32 29.53 9.91
N GLY A 1117 0.82 28.78 10.89
CA GLY A 1117 2.19 28.24 10.86
C GLY A 1117 3.29 29.31 11.02
N ALA A 1118 4.35 29.18 10.23
CA ALA A 1118 5.48 30.11 10.18
C ALA A 1118 5.11 31.52 9.68
N ALA A 1119 3.99 31.63 8.96
CA ALA A 1119 3.51 32.84 8.31
C ALA A 1119 3.25 34.01 9.27
N GLY A 1120 2.75 33.74 10.48
CA GLY A 1120 2.33 34.76 11.44
C GLY A 1120 3.33 35.06 12.56
N ILE A 1121 4.48 34.39 12.63
CA ILE A 1121 5.55 34.75 13.56
C ILE A 1121 6.29 35.97 13.00
N ALA A 1122 6.20 37.12 13.66
CA ALA A 1122 6.94 38.32 13.26
C ALA A 1122 8.46 38.06 13.43
N PRO A 1123 9.26 38.04 12.34
CA PRO A 1123 10.70 37.94 12.48
C PRO A 1123 11.21 39.24 13.09
N THR A 1124 11.94 39.15 14.20
CA THR A 1124 12.74 40.28 14.67
C THR A 1124 13.79 40.56 13.59
N PRO A 1125 13.83 41.74 12.95
CA PRO A 1125 14.78 41.99 11.88
C PRO A 1125 16.20 42.02 12.46
N VAL A 1126 17.09 41.18 11.96
CA VAL A 1126 18.54 41.33 12.17
C VAL A 1126 19.14 41.97 10.93
N GLN A 1127 19.92 43.02 11.15
CA GLN A 1127 20.61 43.78 10.13
C GLN A 1127 21.74 42.91 9.54
N LEU A 1128 21.70 42.66 8.23
CA LEU A 1128 22.84 42.08 7.50
C LEU A 1128 24.05 43.02 7.63
N VAL A 1129 25.12 42.56 8.29
CA VAL A 1129 26.40 43.28 8.40
C VAL A 1129 27.52 42.37 7.91
N GLY A 1130 28.20 42.80 6.84
CA GLY A 1130 29.49 42.26 6.42
C GLY A 1130 29.46 41.26 5.26
N MET A 1131 29.18 41.72 4.04
CA MET A 1131 29.61 41.02 2.82
C MET A 1131 30.62 41.89 2.07
N THR A 1132 31.87 41.43 2.00
CA THR A 1132 32.81 41.88 0.97
C THR A 1132 32.87 40.77 -0.06
N LEU A 1133 32.49 41.08 -1.30
CA LEU A 1133 32.68 40.20 -2.45
C LEU A 1133 34.19 39.98 -2.68
N PRO A 1134 34.64 38.81 -3.14
CA PRO A 1134 35.96 38.66 -3.73
C PRO A 1134 36.00 39.50 -5.03
N ASP A 1135 37.00 40.37 -5.16
CA ASP A 1135 37.26 41.20 -6.34
C ASP A 1135 37.17 40.37 -7.64
N ASP A 1136 36.20 40.71 -8.47
CA ASP A 1136 36.11 40.35 -9.87
C ASP A 1136 37.12 41.21 -10.67
N GLY A 1137 38.26 40.60 -11.00
CA GLY A 1137 39.23 41.18 -11.91
C GLY A 1137 38.65 41.38 -13.30
N ALA A 1138 38.06 42.55 -13.56
CA ALA A 1138 37.70 43.02 -14.90
C ALA A 1138 38.54 44.24 -15.31
N LEU A 1139 39.09 44.13 -16.53
CA LEU A 1139 39.92 45.09 -17.25
C LEU A 1139 39.26 46.48 -17.43
N PRO A 1140 40.05 47.55 -17.63
CA PRO A 1140 39.54 48.92 -17.64
C PRO A 1140 38.79 49.26 -18.94
N VAL A 1141 37.55 49.73 -18.80
CA VAL A 1141 36.76 50.31 -19.88
C VAL A 1141 37.15 51.78 -20.09
N ALA A 1142 37.58 52.12 -21.30
CA ALA A 1142 37.78 53.48 -21.75
C ALA A 1142 36.52 54.04 -22.44
N GLY A 1143 35.96 55.12 -21.86
CA GLY A 1143 35.58 56.37 -22.55
C GLY A 1143 34.42 56.42 -23.56
N GLY A 1144 33.40 57.22 -23.19
CA GLY A 1144 32.59 58.07 -24.09
C GLY A 1144 31.38 57.41 -24.75
N LEU A 1145 30.23 58.04 -25.00
CA LEU A 1145 29.82 59.44 -25.02
C LEU A 1145 28.28 59.52 -24.93
N THR A 1146 27.85 60.73 -24.60
CA THR A 1146 26.51 61.29 -24.40
C THR A 1146 25.49 61.16 -25.54
N GLY A 1147 24.22 60.98 -25.18
CA GLY A 1147 23.10 61.86 -25.58
C GLY A 1147 22.31 61.51 -26.85
N ALA A 1148 21.17 60.85 -26.67
CA ALA A 1148 19.82 61.15 -27.21
C ALA A 1148 18.88 60.00 -26.85
#